data_AF-A0A2H9MCU9-F1
#
_entry.id   AF-A0A2H9MCU9-F1
#
_cell.length_a   1.000
_cell.length_b   1.000
_cell.length_c   1.000
_cell.angle_alpha   90.00
_cell.angle_beta   90.00
_cell.angle_gamma   90.00
#
_symmetry.space_group_name_H-M   'P 1'
#
loop_
_entity.id
_entity.type
_entity.pdbx_description
1 polymer ?
#
loop_
_entity_poly.entity_id
_entity_poly.type
_entity_poly.pdbx_seq_one_letter_code
_entity_poly.pdbx_strand_id
1 'polypeptide(L)'
;MNKKFLIGILVGVVILVAGVFTSQFVSKTFIPSSEKLEITTLIENFGSKLKEVYVSDPKEIASGRIKEFYAPFLTPNLLLNWMDNPSLAPGRVVSSPWPERIEIISMEKLDVHTIKVKGYVVNVASGGENKLEITNKNPIVLIVKDSEKNTWLIDSAWSNEYAFYNGKELLKTLKEAFPNLSTIGERGEPYVEKSIYIVSSSFSFAVVDMQTGGAYTEYYTICMPQNGKLEVAQLKDKNGNIGPMFFDEGTSVKNEVKLNFFMDSKSNHILYQSILERNDSGVIDNITVEAYKWNEKKKLFEYSEEYSQEIKKELEERLVPKSVEISSLKFKEIRSEYSAIRSVAVYNGKVAFSAGSGHIKINNPKSANPNHILVCDAKSEKVEYSTQVSKDWVSIEDVQMNDNWIVFRVVEDPAGAPAECFVINRKTGKLIKLLQNYSWDGNSSSIDKDFTVDYVLLQGDYAYLVLNGIKIGNAGKTLSDTAESRLIRINLNDGMMQNFFKEELMSFGVFHLWVLGDDAIAFSASEITQPGNEKQYVYLYNFEGRSSDSVTLPDYIHLYALTLDEHIIYFRSGKIVIAPLRKPGDFEEIGLESPNDFMLVGSTVASNDYIVARLDNGNIFVFNRKTKERRIITGGDVRSEIALNGSDLSFINYPEDRNDSIIYLDLKENGF
;
A
#
# COMPACT_ATOMS: atom_id res chain seq x y z
N MET A 1 -25.34 37.83 -64.27
CA MET A 1 -25.57 37.79 -62.81
C MET A 1 -25.47 39.21 -62.26
N ASN A 2 -26.50 39.72 -61.58
CA ASN A 2 -26.60 41.13 -61.20
C ASN A 2 -25.55 41.48 -60.11
N LYS A 3 -24.68 42.47 -60.34
CA LYS A 3 -23.60 42.86 -59.41
C LYS A 3 -24.12 43.14 -57.98
N LYS A 4 -25.35 43.64 -57.85
CA LYS A 4 -25.98 43.90 -56.54
C LYS A 4 -26.32 42.61 -55.78
N PHE A 5 -26.63 41.52 -56.49
CA PHE A 5 -26.91 40.20 -55.91
C PHE A 5 -25.62 39.50 -55.44
N LEU A 6 -24.52 39.67 -56.20
CA LEU A 6 -23.19 39.13 -55.90
C LEU A 6 -22.60 39.75 -54.61
N ILE A 7 -22.77 41.06 -54.42
CA ILE A 7 -22.32 41.79 -53.23
C ILE A 7 -23.15 41.39 -51.99
N GLY A 8 -24.47 41.20 -52.15
CA GLY A 8 -25.33 40.74 -51.06
C GLY A 8 -24.94 39.37 -50.51
N ILE A 9 -24.60 38.42 -51.39
CA ILE A 9 -24.13 37.08 -50.98
C ILE A 9 -22.77 37.17 -50.28
N LEU A 10 -21.84 37.99 -50.78
CA LEU A 10 -20.50 38.10 -50.22
C LEU A 10 -20.52 38.71 -48.80
N VAL A 11 -21.36 39.73 -48.58
CA VAL A 11 -21.57 40.33 -47.24
C VAL A 11 -22.25 39.32 -46.31
N GLY A 12 -23.24 38.58 -46.80
CA GLY A 12 -23.89 37.52 -46.03
C GLY A 12 -22.93 36.42 -45.58
N VAL A 13 -22.03 35.97 -46.46
CA VAL A 13 -21.01 34.96 -46.15
C VAL A 13 -19.95 35.50 -45.18
N VAL A 14 -19.49 36.75 -45.33
CA VAL A 14 -18.53 37.34 -44.38
C VAL A 14 -19.14 37.48 -42.98
N ILE A 15 -20.42 37.86 -42.87
CA ILE A 15 -21.12 37.94 -41.58
C ILE A 15 -21.34 36.54 -40.98
N LEU A 16 -21.66 35.53 -41.79
CA LEU A 16 -21.80 34.14 -41.35
C LEU A 16 -20.46 33.55 -40.90
N VAL A 17 -19.40 33.77 -41.65
CA VAL A 17 -18.04 33.30 -41.30
C VAL A 17 -17.53 34.05 -40.08
N ALA A 18 -17.77 35.36 -39.94
CA ALA A 18 -17.43 36.12 -38.74
C ALA A 18 -18.26 35.68 -37.52
N GLY A 19 -19.54 35.34 -37.69
CA GLY A 19 -20.40 34.81 -36.63
C GLY A 19 -20.01 33.38 -36.19
N VAL A 20 -19.58 32.54 -37.12
CA VAL A 20 -19.08 31.19 -36.83
C VAL A 20 -17.67 31.24 -36.23
N PHE A 21 -16.77 32.11 -36.72
CA PHE A 21 -15.45 32.30 -36.13
C PHE A 21 -15.51 32.93 -34.74
N THR A 22 -16.37 33.92 -34.51
CA THR A 22 -16.54 34.52 -33.17
C THR A 22 -17.25 33.58 -32.20
N SER A 23 -18.22 32.77 -32.64
CA SER A 23 -18.85 31.77 -31.75
C SER A 23 -17.94 30.58 -31.42
N GLN A 24 -17.02 30.17 -32.32
CA GLN A 24 -16.03 29.13 -32.03
C GLN A 24 -14.83 29.62 -31.20
N PHE A 25 -14.48 30.92 -31.25
CA PHE A 25 -13.43 31.49 -30.40
C PHE A 25 -13.93 31.98 -29.03
N VAL A 26 -15.17 32.48 -28.94
CA VAL A 26 -15.76 32.95 -27.66
C VAL A 26 -16.20 31.78 -26.76
N SER A 27 -16.49 30.61 -27.33
CA SER A 27 -16.95 29.44 -26.57
C SER A 27 -15.85 28.67 -25.81
N LYS A 28 -14.56 28.86 -26.12
CA LYS A 28 -13.46 28.14 -25.43
C LYS A 28 -13.01 28.78 -24.11
N THR A 29 -13.35 30.04 -23.83
CA THR A 29 -12.78 30.79 -22.68
C THR A 29 -13.83 31.30 -21.69
N PHE A 30 -15.11 30.99 -21.89
CA PHE A 30 -16.19 31.47 -21.02
C PHE A 30 -16.44 30.47 -19.87
N ILE A 31 -16.29 30.93 -18.63
CA ILE A 31 -16.69 30.20 -17.42
C ILE A 31 -18.10 30.70 -17.04
N PRO A 32 -19.14 29.86 -17.09
CA PRO A 32 -20.48 30.20 -16.61
C PRO A 32 -20.47 30.70 -15.16
N SER A 33 -21.37 31.62 -14.82
CA SER A 33 -21.44 32.18 -13.45
C SER A 33 -21.69 31.13 -12.37
N SER A 34 -22.42 30.05 -12.68
CA SER A 34 -22.65 28.92 -11.76
C SER A 34 -21.35 28.15 -11.48
N GLU A 35 -20.63 27.77 -12.54
CA GLU A 35 -19.34 27.08 -12.46
C GLU A 35 -18.31 27.92 -11.70
N LYS A 36 -18.27 29.23 -11.96
CA LYS A 36 -17.41 30.19 -11.23
C LYS A 36 -17.73 30.22 -9.74
N LEU A 37 -19.01 30.20 -9.36
CA LEU A 37 -19.46 30.20 -7.96
C LEU A 37 -19.08 28.90 -7.26
N GLU A 38 -19.27 27.76 -7.91
CA GLU A 38 -18.90 26.45 -7.40
C GLU A 38 -17.39 26.36 -7.12
N ILE A 39 -16.55 26.78 -8.08
CA ILE A 39 -15.10 26.79 -7.93
C ILE A 39 -14.66 27.80 -6.86
N THR A 40 -15.30 28.97 -6.78
CA THR A 40 -15.01 29.94 -5.72
C THR A 40 -15.27 29.32 -4.34
N THR A 41 -16.43 28.68 -4.18
CA THR A 41 -16.82 28.00 -2.94
C THR A 41 -15.85 26.87 -2.58
N LEU A 42 -15.43 26.06 -3.57
CA LEU A 42 -14.43 25.01 -3.40
C LEU A 42 -13.12 25.57 -2.83
N ILE A 43 -12.58 26.61 -3.48
CA ILE A 43 -11.28 27.19 -3.10
C ILE A 43 -11.34 27.94 -1.78
N GLU A 44 -12.44 28.64 -1.48
CA GLU A 44 -12.62 29.32 -0.19
C GLU A 44 -12.75 28.31 0.96
N ASN A 45 -13.54 27.25 0.78
CA ASN A 45 -13.68 26.19 1.77
C ASN A 45 -12.35 25.47 2.01
N PHE A 46 -11.63 25.10 0.95
CA PHE A 46 -10.27 24.54 1.05
C PHE A 46 -9.31 25.51 1.76
N GLY A 47 -9.31 26.78 1.34
CA GLY A 47 -8.47 27.84 1.91
C GLY A 47 -8.69 28.04 3.42
N SER A 48 -9.93 27.92 3.89
CA SER A 48 -10.28 28.05 5.32
C SER A 48 -9.70 26.92 6.19
N LYS A 49 -9.36 25.79 5.59
CA LYS A 49 -8.80 24.61 6.27
C LYS A 49 -7.28 24.61 6.33
N LEU A 50 -6.60 25.54 5.66
CA LEU A 50 -5.13 25.57 5.62
C LEU A 50 -4.50 25.68 7.02
N LYS A 51 -5.12 26.43 7.95
CA LYS A 51 -4.64 26.62 9.33
C LYS A 51 -4.71 25.38 10.22
N GLU A 52 -5.54 24.41 9.84
CA GLU A 52 -5.76 23.18 10.62
C GLU A 52 -4.68 22.12 10.36
N VAL A 53 -3.93 22.26 9.27
CA VAL A 53 -2.88 21.32 8.87
C VAL A 53 -1.51 21.93 9.15
N TYR A 54 -0.79 21.39 10.13
CA TYR A 54 0.61 21.73 10.34
C TYR A 54 1.50 20.81 9.50
N VAL A 55 2.03 21.33 8.40
CA VAL A 55 2.87 20.56 7.46
C VAL A 55 4.29 20.32 7.99
N SER A 56 4.68 21.04 9.05
CA SER A 56 5.94 20.88 9.77
C SER A 56 5.88 19.85 10.91
N ASP A 57 4.68 19.34 11.23
CA ASP A 57 4.55 18.22 12.16
C ASP A 57 5.18 16.95 11.56
N PRO A 58 5.54 15.94 12.37
CA PRO A 58 5.91 14.62 11.88
C PRO A 58 4.95 14.14 10.78
N LYS A 59 5.50 13.49 9.74
CA LYS A 59 4.78 13.10 8.52
C LYS A 59 3.43 12.45 8.84
N GLU A 60 3.37 11.64 9.89
CA GLU A 60 2.19 10.88 10.34
C GLU A 60 1.07 11.77 10.88
N ILE A 61 1.41 12.88 11.54
CA ILE A 61 0.45 13.86 12.07
C ILE A 61 -0.01 14.79 10.94
N ALA A 62 0.92 15.26 10.12
CA ALA A 62 0.62 16.13 8.99
C ALA A 62 -0.27 15.43 7.95
N SER A 63 0.08 14.20 7.56
CA SER A 63 -0.69 13.38 6.62
C SER A 63 -2.10 13.08 7.12
N GLY A 64 -2.26 12.77 8.42
CA GLY A 64 -3.58 12.57 9.04
C GLY A 64 -4.47 13.82 8.96
N ARG A 65 -3.89 14.99 9.24
CA ARG A 65 -4.60 16.27 9.12
C ARG A 65 -4.92 16.63 7.67
N ILE A 66 -4.02 16.36 6.72
CA ILE A 66 -4.32 16.51 5.28
C ILE A 66 -5.52 15.67 4.90
N LYS A 67 -5.57 14.39 5.31
CA LYS A 67 -6.71 13.52 5.04
C LYS A 67 -8.01 14.05 5.63
N GLU A 68 -7.99 14.43 6.91
CA GLU A 68 -9.18 14.93 7.61
C GLU A 68 -9.71 16.23 7.01
N PHE A 69 -8.82 17.18 6.75
CA PHE A 69 -9.21 18.55 6.39
C PHE A 69 -9.24 18.82 4.89
N TYR A 70 -8.46 18.10 4.07
CA TYR A 70 -8.37 18.37 2.62
C TYR A 70 -9.12 17.39 1.73
N ALA A 71 -9.35 16.14 2.16
CA ALA A 71 -9.98 15.12 1.31
C ALA A 71 -11.27 15.53 0.58
N PRO A 72 -12.18 16.35 1.17
CA PRO A 72 -13.38 16.80 0.45
C PRO A 72 -13.13 17.69 -0.77
N PHE A 73 -11.92 18.23 -0.93
CA PHE A 73 -11.60 19.26 -1.93
C PHE A 73 -10.65 18.77 -3.03
N LEU A 74 -9.99 17.62 -2.84
CA LEU A 74 -8.90 17.17 -3.71
C LEU A 74 -9.31 15.96 -4.54
N THR A 75 -8.66 15.79 -5.70
CA THR A 75 -8.71 14.50 -6.42
C THR A 75 -7.97 13.42 -5.61
N PRO A 76 -8.32 12.13 -5.76
CA PRO A 76 -7.64 11.04 -5.05
C PRO A 76 -6.13 11.05 -5.26
N ASN A 77 -5.68 11.34 -6.49
CA ASN A 77 -4.26 11.39 -6.83
C ASN A 77 -3.54 12.51 -6.07
N LEU A 78 -4.10 13.73 -6.04
CA LEU A 78 -3.48 14.84 -5.31
C LEU A 78 -3.47 14.59 -3.80
N LEU A 79 -4.57 14.05 -3.26
CA LEU A 79 -4.67 13.69 -1.85
C LEU A 79 -3.58 12.69 -1.46
N LEU A 80 -3.40 11.63 -2.26
CA LEU A 80 -2.36 10.62 -2.04
C LEU A 80 -0.96 11.22 -2.10
N ASN A 81 -0.69 12.07 -3.09
CA ASN A 81 0.61 12.74 -3.23
C ASN A 81 0.94 13.59 -1.99
N TRP A 82 0.00 14.42 -1.53
CA TRP A 82 0.20 15.25 -0.34
C TRP A 82 0.23 14.46 0.96
N MET A 83 -0.46 13.33 1.06
CA MET A 83 -0.33 12.44 2.21
C MET A 83 1.03 11.74 2.26
N ASP A 84 1.63 11.42 1.11
CA ASP A 84 2.96 10.82 1.04
C ASP A 84 4.07 11.85 1.29
N ASN A 85 3.90 13.08 0.81
CA ASN A 85 4.81 14.17 1.12
C ASN A 85 4.05 15.43 1.60
N PRO A 86 3.71 15.50 2.89
CA PRO A 86 2.96 16.63 3.48
C PRO A 86 3.62 17.99 3.27
N SER A 87 4.93 18.04 3.07
CA SER A 87 5.65 19.29 2.82
C SER A 87 5.29 19.97 1.48
N LEU A 88 4.68 19.21 0.54
CA LEU A 88 4.20 19.74 -0.74
C LEU A 88 2.82 20.40 -0.63
N ALA A 89 2.06 20.12 0.43
CA ALA A 89 0.74 20.69 0.63
C ALA A 89 0.83 22.14 1.17
N PRO A 90 -0.04 23.06 0.74
CA PRO A 90 -0.19 24.34 1.43
C PRO A 90 -0.72 24.07 2.83
N GLY A 91 -0.14 24.72 3.84
CA GLY A 91 -0.56 24.53 5.23
C GLY A 91 0.28 25.36 6.20
N ARG A 92 0.06 25.14 7.50
CA ARG A 92 0.72 25.86 8.59
C ARG A 92 2.12 25.29 8.83
N VAL A 93 3.13 26.15 8.77
CA VAL A 93 4.53 25.75 9.08
C VAL A 93 4.92 26.14 10.50
N VAL A 94 4.33 27.22 11.03
CA VAL A 94 4.59 27.76 12.37
C VAL A 94 3.30 28.17 13.07
N SER A 95 3.33 28.34 14.39
CA SER A 95 2.15 28.77 15.14
C SER A 95 1.70 30.20 14.77
N SER A 96 2.61 31.09 14.38
CA SER A 96 2.25 32.40 13.82
C SER A 96 3.41 32.93 12.98
N PRO A 97 3.16 33.56 11.83
CA PRO A 97 1.85 33.72 11.17
C PRO A 97 1.31 32.40 10.59
N TRP A 98 0.00 32.30 10.39
CA TRP A 98 -0.66 31.10 9.84
C TRP A 98 -1.53 31.43 8.61
N PRO A 99 -1.75 30.46 7.69
CA PRO A 99 -2.58 30.67 6.51
C PRO A 99 -4.08 30.70 6.89
N GLU A 100 -4.76 31.81 6.61
CA GLU A 100 -6.17 31.98 6.99
C GLU A 100 -7.15 31.65 5.86
N ARG A 101 -6.80 32.01 4.62
CA ARG A 101 -7.68 31.85 3.44
C ARG A 101 -6.89 31.90 2.14
N ILE A 102 -7.55 31.55 1.04
CA ILE A 102 -7.09 31.82 -0.32
C ILE A 102 -7.91 32.97 -0.91
N GLU A 103 -7.25 34.01 -1.39
CA GLU A 103 -7.87 35.10 -2.16
C GLU A 103 -7.68 34.86 -3.65
N ILE A 104 -8.77 34.63 -4.38
CA ILE A 104 -8.74 34.38 -5.83
C ILE A 104 -8.54 35.68 -6.60
N ILE A 105 -7.60 35.69 -7.53
CA ILE A 105 -7.27 36.83 -8.41
C ILE A 105 -7.90 36.62 -9.78
N SER A 106 -7.79 35.41 -10.34
CA SER A 106 -8.27 35.10 -11.68
C SER A 106 -8.59 33.62 -11.83
N MET A 107 -9.53 33.32 -12.74
CA MET A 107 -9.84 31.98 -13.22
C MET A 107 -9.73 31.95 -14.74
N GLU A 108 -9.08 30.93 -15.27
CA GLU A 108 -8.86 30.72 -16.70
C GLU A 108 -9.31 29.31 -17.07
N LYS A 109 -10.23 29.21 -18.03
CA LYS A 109 -10.68 27.90 -18.54
C LYS A 109 -9.62 27.33 -19.48
N LEU A 110 -9.09 26.16 -19.15
CA LEU A 110 -8.08 25.47 -19.96
C LEU A 110 -8.77 24.58 -21.01
N ASP A 111 -9.82 23.86 -20.60
CA ASP A 111 -10.68 23.05 -21.47
C ASP A 111 -12.10 22.92 -20.85
N VAL A 112 -12.94 22.02 -21.38
CA VAL A 112 -14.32 21.83 -20.92
C VAL A 112 -14.42 21.43 -19.44
N HIS A 113 -13.45 20.64 -18.95
CA HIS A 113 -13.43 20.02 -17.62
C HIS A 113 -12.29 20.54 -16.73
N THR A 114 -11.50 21.50 -17.18
CA THR A 114 -10.31 21.98 -16.44
C THR A 114 -10.26 23.50 -16.34
N ILE A 115 -10.10 24.02 -15.12
CA ILE A 115 -9.91 25.44 -14.83
C ILE A 115 -8.64 25.67 -14.02
N LYS A 116 -7.88 26.68 -14.42
CA LYS A 116 -6.72 27.21 -13.69
C LYS A 116 -7.15 28.39 -12.83
N VAL A 117 -6.90 28.32 -11.53
CA VAL A 117 -7.17 29.37 -10.56
C VAL A 117 -5.85 29.95 -10.07
N LYS A 118 -5.73 31.28 -10.09
CA LYS A 118 -4.59 32.00 -9.48
C LYS A 118 -5.09 32.76 -8.26
N GLY A 119 -4.37 32.67 -7.15
CA GLY A 119 -4.73 33.33 -5.91
C GLY A 119 -3.57 33.53 -4.94
N TYR A 120 -3.87 34.09 -3.78
CA TYR A 120 -2.90 34.24 -2.69
C TYR A 120 -3.36 33.48 -1.46
N VAL A 121 -2.47 32.67 -0.87
CA VAL A 121 -2.61 32.23 0.52
C VAL A 121 -2.31 33.42 1.42
N VAL A 122 -3.32 33.92 2.12
CA VAL A 122 -3.20 35.07 3.01
C VAL A 122 -2.83 34.57 4.40
N ASN A 123 -1.62 34.92 4.85
CA ASN A 123 -1.15 34.63 6.20
C ASN A 123 -1.49 35.78 7.14
N VAL A 124 -1.91 35.45 8.35
CA VAL A 124 -2.28 36.41 9.39
C VAL A 124 -1.56 36.12 10.70
N ALA A 125 -1.43 37.13 11.54
CA ALA A 125 -1.00 37.00 12.93
C ALA A 125 -2.03 37.66 13.86
N SER A 126 -1.99 37.28 15.14
CA SER A 126 -2.75 37.96 16.19
C SER A 126 -2.21 39.39 16.35
N GLY A 127 -3.00 40.38 15.93
CA GLY A 127 -2.76 41.79 16.25
C GLY A 127 -3.32 42.19 17.61
N GLY A 128 -3.09 43.44 18.00
CA GLY A 128 -3.75 44.03 19.17
C GLY A 128 -5.27 44.12 18.98
N GLU A 129 -6.03 44.13 20.08
CA GLU A 129 -7.50 44.29 20.10
C GLU A 129 -8.31 43.22 19.31
N ASN A 130 -7.91 41.94 19.34
CA ASN A 130 -8.60 40.84 18.64
C ASN A 130 -8.72 41.03 17.12
N LYS A 131 -7.84 41.82 16.49
CA LYS A 131 -7.79 41.99 15.04
C LYS A 131 -6.77 41.03 14.44
N LEU A 132 -7.11 40.41 13.31
CA LEU A 132 -6.16 39.67 12.49
C LEU A 132 -5.40 40.66 11.60
N GLU A 133 -4.09 40.67 11.70
CA GLU A 133 -3.23 41.47 10.82
C GLU A 133 -2.70 40.58 9.70
N ILE A 134 -2.86 41.02 8.45
CA ILE A 134 -2.26 40.34 7.30
C ILE A 134 -0.75 40.54 7.37
N THR A 135 -0.01 39.44 7.45
CA THR A 135 1.46 39.45 7.55
C THR A 135 2.13 39.24 6.21
N ASN A 136 1.61 38.32 5.40
CA ASN A 136 2.15 38.02 4.07
C ASN A 136 1.07 37.41 3.16
N LYS A 137 1.28 37.49 1.84
CA LYS A 137 0.48 36.83 0.81
C LYS A 137 1.41 35.96 -0.06
N ASN A 138 1.25 34.64 0.03
CA ASN A 138 2.03 33.70 -0.78
C ASN A 138 1.25 33.35 -2.06
N PRO A 139 1.84 33.45 -3.25
CA PRO A 139 1.20 33.02 -4.49
C PRO A 139 0.78 31.54 -4.43
N ILE A 140 -0.37 31.22 -5.01
CA ILE A 140 -0.83 29.85 -5.23
C ILE A 140 -1.53 29.73 -6.59
N VAL A 141 -1.23 28.65 -7.30
CA VAL A 141 -1.97 28.24 -8.50
C VAL A 141 -2.60 26.89 -8.23
N LEU A 142 -3.87 26.76 -8.61
CA LEU A 142 -4.63 25.51 -8.50
C LEU A 142 -5.16 25.12 -9.88
N ILE A 143 -5.07 23.84 -10.22
CA ILE A 143 -5.78 23.22 -11.34
C ILE A 143 -6.98 22.50 -10.74
N VAL A 144 -8.17 22.86 -11.20
CA VAL A 144 -9.43 22.27 -10.75
C VAL A 144 -10.02 21.50 -11.92
N LYS A 145 -10.39 20.25 -11.68
CA LYS A 145 -11.01 19.37 -12.67
C LYS A 145 -12.42 18.98 -12.26
N ASP A 146 -13.28 18.89 -13.25
CA ASP A 146 -14.59 18.27 -13.10
C ASP A 146 -14.41 16.73 -13.03
N SER A 147 -14.89 16.13 -11.95
CA SER A 147 -14.82 14.68 -11.75
C SER A 147 -15.95 13.95 -12.49
N GLU A 148 -15.81 12.64 -12.66
CA GLU A 148 -16.84 11.77 -13.29
C GLU A 148 -18.23 11.83 -12.63
N LYS A 149 -18.33 12.43 -11.41
CA LYS A 149 -19.57 12.62 -10.65
C LYS A 149 -20.14 14.05 -10.75
N ASN A 150 -19.70 14.86 -11.72
CA ASN A 150 -20.06 16.28 -11.88
C ASN A 150 -19.74 17.14 -10.64
N THR A 151 -18.58 16.91 -10.03
CA THR A 151 -18.10 17.73 -8.90
C THR A 151 -16.68 18.23 -9.15
N TRP A 152 -16.46 19.53 -8.97
CA TRP A 152 -15.14 20.16 -9.12
C TRP A 152 -14.23 19.79 -7.96
N LEU A 153 -13.02 19.32 -8.27
CA LEU A 153 -11.98 18.96 -7.31
C LEU A 153 -10.65 19.58 -7.71
N ILE A 154 -9.83 19.93 -6.73
CA ILE A 154 -8.46 20.41 -6.94
C ILE A 154 -7.61 19.18 -7.33
N ASP A 155 -7.06 19.22 -8.53
CA ASP A 155 -6.26 18.14 -9.10
C ASP A 155 -4.75 18.40 -9.00
N SER A 156 -4.36 19.66 -8.95
CA SER A 156 -2.97 20.05 -8.69
C SER A 156 -2.93 21.41 -8.01
N ALA A 157 -1.98 21.60 -7.10
CA ALA A 157 -1.73 22.92 -6.55
C ALA A 157 -0.27 23.10 -6.15
N TRP A 158 0.24 24.29 -6.39
CA TRP A 158 1.58 24.67 -5.98
C TRP A 158 1.56 26.09 -5.43
N SER A 159 2.15 26.26 -4.25
CA SER A 159 2.27 27.54 -3.56
C SER A 159 3.73 27.78 -3.23
N ASN A 160 4.36 28.67 -3.99
CA ASN A 160 5.74 29.08 -3.81
C ASN A 160 5.92 30.51 -4.34
N GLU A 161 7.06 31.13 -4.05
CA GLU A 161 7.33 32.52 -4.44
C GLU A 161 7.31 32.74 -5.97
N TYR A 162 7.47 31.68 -6.75
CA TYR A 162 7.46 31.68 -8.21
C TYR A 162 6.16 31.12 -8.82
N ALA A 163 5.10 30.86 -8.05
CA ALA A 163 3.90 30.21 -8.60
C ALA A 163 3.24 31.03 -9.72
N PHE A 164 3.42 32.35 -9.71
CA PHE A 164 2.94 33.26 -10.76
C PHE A 164 3.95 33.55 -11.85
N TYR A 165 5.12 32.92 -11.80
CA TYR A 165 6.13 33.09 -12.83
C TYR A 165 5.54 32.73 -14.20
N ASN A 166 5.93 33.52 -15.21
CA ASN A 166 5.34 33.41 -16.53
C ASN A 166 5.82 32.14 -17.22
N GLY A 167 4.93 31.17 -17.40
CA GLY A 167 5.25 29.89 -18.04
C GLY A 167 5.76 30.02 -19.48
N LYS A 168 5.34 31.06 -20.22
CA LYS A 168 5.88 31.35 -21.57
C LYS A 168 7.31 31.88 -21.53
N GLU A 169 7.61 32.70 -20.52
CA GLU A 169 8.97 33.17 -20.29
C GLU A 169 9.88 32.03 -19.83
N LEU A 170 9.36 31.14 -18.98
CA LEU A 170 10.05 29.94 -18.56
C LEU A 170 10.29 29.01 -19.75
N LEU A 171 9.28 28.76 -20.58
CA LEU A 171 9.42 27.99 -21.82
C LEU A 171 10.53 28.52 -22.73
N LYS A 172 10.61 29.85 -22.90
CA LYS A 172 11.69 30.49 -23.66
C LYS A 172 13.05 30.21 -23.02
N THR A 173 13.17 30.43 -21.72
CA THR A 173 14.39 30.20 -20.94
C THR A 173 14.86 28.74 -21.07
N LEU A 174 13.94 27.79 -20.94
CA LEU A 174 14.23 26.37 -21.05
C LEU A 174 14.66 25.98 -22.46
N LYS A 175 14.00 26.48 -23.51
CA LYS A 175 14.40 26.22 -24.91
C LYS A 175 15.76 26.82 -25.26
N GLU A 176 16.12 27.95 -24.66
CA GLU A 176 17.46 28.54 -24.81
C GLU A 176 18.54 27.72 -24.09
N ALA A 177 18.24 27.22 -22.89
CA ALA A 177 19.17 26.38 -22.11
C ALA A 177 19.32 24.96 -22.69
N PHE A 178 18.26 24.40 -23.28
CA PHE A 178 18.21 23.05 -23.81
C PHE A 178 17.82 23.04 -25.30
N PRO A 179 18.66 23.59 -26.20
CA PRO A 179 18.31 23.77 -27.61
C PRO A 179 18.05 22.44 -28.35
N ASN A 180 18.57 21.33 -27.82
CA ASN A 180 18.43 20.00 -28.41
C ASN A 180 17.20 19.22 -27.91
N LEU A 181 16.46 19.75 -26.92
CA LEU A 181 15.27 19.11 -26.38
C LEU A 181 14.02 19.78 -26.96
N SER A 182 13.58 19.31 -28.14
CA SER A 182 12.47 19.92 -28.88
C SER A 182 11.11 19.77 -28.17
N THR A 183 11.00 18.80 -27.27
CA THR A 183 9.75 18.36 -26.63
C THR A 183 9.36 19.21 -25.42
N ILE A 184 10.16 20.20 -25.02
CA ILE A 184 9.87 21.07 -23.88
C ILE A 184 8.55 21.82 -24.11
N GLY A 185 7.63 21.67 -23.17
CA GLY A 185 6.30 22.26 -23.20
C GLY A 185 5.31 21.61 -24.16
N GLU A 186 5.58 20.38 -24.64
CA GLU A 186 4.62 19.63 -25.46
C GLU A 186 3.34 19.28 -24.69
N ARG A 187 3.43 19.10 -23.36
CA ARG A 187 2.30 18.76 -22.49
C ARG A 187 1.59 19.99 -21.88
N GLY A 188 2.19 21.17 -21.98
CA GLY A 188 1.67 22.40 -21.35
C GLY A 188 2.73 23.48 -21.18
N GLU A 189 2.35 24.61 -20.57
CA GLU A 189 3.34 25.63 -20.18
C GLU A 189 4.16 25.13 -18.97
N PRO A 190 5.50 25.14 -19.04
CA PRO A 190 6.36 24.83 -17.90
C PRO A 190 6.03 25.71 -16.69
N TYR A 191 6.19 25.16 -15.49
CA TYR A 191 5.89 25.86 -14.24
C TYR A 191 6.85 25.47 -13.12
N VAL A 192 6.92 26.31 -12.10
CA VAL A 192 7.70 26.02 -10.90
C VAL A 192 6.87 25.14 -9.97
N GLU A 193 7.23 23.87 -9.88
CA GLU A 193 6.56 22.88 -9.05
C GLU A 193 6.78 23.17 -7.56
N LYS A 194 8.05 23.31 -7.16
CA LYS A 194 8.44 23.60 -5.77
C LYS A 194 9.62 24.55 -5.72
N SER A 195 9.78 25.24 -4.60
CA SER A 195 11.00 26.02 -4.31
C SER A 195 11.81 25.39 -3.19
N ILE A 196 13.14 25.49 -3.29
CA ILE A 196 14.08 24.94 -2.32
C ILE A 196 14.82 26.10 -1.67
N TYR A 197 14.59 26.27 -0.37
CA TYR A 197 15.28 27.29 0.42
C TYR A 197 16.69 26.82 0.79
N ILE A 198 17.70 27.66 0.51
CA ILE A 198 19.07 27.46 0.98
C ILE A 198 19.32 28.49 2.07
N VAL A 199 19.59 28.00 3.29
CA VAL A 199 19.72 28.84 4.50
C VAL A 199 20.85 29.88 4.37
N SER A 200 21.86 29.59 3.55
CA SER A 200 22.97 30.49 3.27
C SER A 200 22.70 31.53 2.17
N SER A 201 21.61 31.43 1.41
CA SER A 201 21.31 32.36 0.31
C SER A 201 20.07 33.20 0.60
N SER A 202 20.07 34.46 0.12
CA SER A 202 18.91 35.36 0.18
C SER A 202 17.82 35.01 -0.85
N PHE A 203 17.86 33.80 -1.43
CA PHE A 203 16.97 33.37 -2.50
C PHE A 203 16.71 31.86 -2.42
N SER A 204 15.63 31.40 -3.06
CA SER A 204 15.33 29.97 -3.23
C SER A 204 15.56 29.52 -4.67
N PHE A 205 15.83 28.23 -4.85
CA PHE A 205 15.86 27.61 -6.18
C PHE A 205 14.45 27.21 -6.58
N ALA A 206 14.15 27.30 -7.86
CA ALA A 206 12.91 26.81 -8.46
C ALA A 206 13.17 25.42 -9.07
N VAL A 207 12.45 24.40 -8.61
CA VAL A 207 12.33 23.13 -9.34
C VAL A 207 11.25 23.30 -10.37
N VAL A 208 11.63 23.14 -11.63
CA VAL A 208 10.79 23.45 -12.79
C VAL A 208 10.40 22.16 -13.49
N ASP A 209 9.10 21.88 -13.53
CA ASP A 209 8.51 20.89 -14.42
C ASP A 209 8.58 21.43 -15.86
N MET A 210 9.29 20.70 -16.71
CA MET A 210 9.57 21.10 -18.11
C MET A 210 8.42 20.76 -19.06
N GLN A 211 7.34 20.14 -18.57
CA GLN A 211 6.17 19.69 -19.30
C GLN A 211 6.55 18.80 -20.49
N THR A 212 7.47 17.88 -20.21
CA THR A 212 8.07 16.95 -21.15
C THR A 212 8.68 15.77 -20.40
N GLY A 213 8.87 14.65 -21.07
CA GLY A 213 9.44 13.45 -20.46
C GLY A 213 9.14 12.18 -21.25
N GLY A 214 9.44 11.03 -20.65
CA GLY A 214 9.16 9.72 -21.21
C GLY A 214 7.71 9.26 -21.02
N ALA A 215 7.42 8.01 -21.35
CA ALA A 215 6.10 7.41 -21.13
C ALA A 215 5.74 7.28 -19.63
N TYR A 216 6.76 7.21 -18.76
CA TYR A 216 6.61 7.00 -17.31
C TYR A 216 7.47 7.95 -16.48
N THR A 217 8.04 8.99 -17.10
CA THR A 217 8.94 9.94 -16.46
C THR A 217 8.58 11.37 -16.86
N GLU A 218 8.72 12.29 -15.91
CA GLU A 218 8.68 13.73 -16.13
C GLU A 218 10.10 14.30 -15.99
N TYR A 219 10.40 15.34 -16.76
CA TYR A 219 11.69 16.01 -16.71
C TYR A 219 11.61 17.31 -15.90
N TYR A 220 12.53 17.44 -14.98
CA TYR A 220 12.68 18.56 -14.07
C TYR A 220 14.02 19.25 -14.25
N THR A 221 14.08 20.56 -14.10
CA THR A 221 15.36 21.29 -14.01
C THR A 221 15.35 22.24 -12.82
N ILE A 222 16.53 22.76 -12.48
CA ILE A 222 16.71 23.70 -11.39
C ILE A 222 16.96 25.07 -11.99
N CYS A 223 16.14 26.04 -11.61
CA CYS A 223 16.32 27.44 -11.95
C CYS A 223 16.67 28.26 -10.71
N MET A 224 17.40 29.35 -10.91
CA MET A 224 17.75 30.32 -9.87
C MET A 224 17.38 31.73 -10.33
N PRO A 225 17.00 32.62 -9.40
CA PRO A 225 16.70 34.01 -9.74
C PRO A 225 17.96 34.78 -10.13
N GLN A 226 17.93 35.39 -11.31
CA GLN A 226 18.97 36.24 -11.87
C GLN A 226 18.32 37.42 -12.60
N ASN A 227 18.67 38.65 -12.21
CA ASN A 227 18.17 39.89 -12.84
C ASN A 227 16.63 40.00 -12.93
N GLY A 228 15.91 39.49 -11.92
CA GLY A 228 14.44 39.51 -11.88
C GLY A 228 13.76 38.44 -12.74
N LYS A 229 14.54 37.49 -13.29
CA LYS A 229 14.07 36.33 -14.04
C LYS A 229 14.58 35.04 -13.43
N LEU A 230 13.97 33.93 -13.77
CA LEU A 230 14.54 32.60 -13.51
C LEU A 230 15.45 32.23 -14.67
N GLU A 231 16.68 31.84 -14.36
CA GLU A 231 17.62 31.24 -15.31
C GLU A 231 17.97 29.81 -14.85
N VAL A 232 18.25 28.92 -15.80
CA VAL A 232 18.62 27.52 -15.49
C VAL A 232 19.96 27.52 -14.77
N ALA A 233 19.97 26.91 -13.58
CA ALA A 233 21.16 26.75 -12.77
C ALA A 233 22.23 25.96 -13.54
N GLN A 234 23.48 26.33 -13.34
CA GLN A 234 24.60 25.60 -13.91
C GLN A 234 25.00 24.46 -12.98
N LEU A 235 25.29 23.31 -13.58
CA LEU A 235 25.75 22.13 -12.89
C LEU A 235 27.07 21.67 -13.50
N LYS A 236 27.98 21.22 -12.64
CA LYS A 236 29.23 20.58 -13.04
C LYS A 236 29.06 19.06 -12.96
N ASP A 237 29.09 18.38 -14.10
CA ASP A 237 28.92 16.93 -14.19
C ASP A 237 30.14 16.17 -13.62
N LYS A 238 30.00 14.84 -13.54
CA LYS A 238 31.08 13.91 -13.14
C LYS A 238 32.33 13.98 -14.02
N ASN A 239 32.23 14.49 -15.25
CA ASN A 239 33.35 14.70 -16.18
C ASN A 239 33.96 16.10 -16.05
N GLY A 240 33.38 16.96 -15.20
CA GLY A 240 33.80 18.33 -14.98
C GLY A 240 33.24 19.36 -15.97
N ASN A 241 32.35 18.96 -16.89
CA ASN A 241 31.67 19.89 -17.80
C ASN A 241 30.66 20.72 -17.04
N ILE A 242 30.60 22.02 -17.32
CA ILE A 242 29.64 22.94 -16.72
C ILE A 242 28.57 23.26 -17.75
N GLY A 243 27.31 23.05 -17.39
CA GLY A 243 26.17 23.35 -18.25
C GLY A 243 24.82 23.18 -17.53
N PRO A 244 23.72 23.50 -18.22
CA PRO A 244 22.39 23.21 -17.72
C PRO A 244 22.15 21.69 -17.71
N MET A 245 21.41 21.19 -16.72
CA MET A 245 20.97 19.79 -16.65
C MET A 245 19.48 19.70 -16.32
N PHE A 246 18.89 18.59 -16.74
CA PHE A 246 17.57 18.17 -16.29
C PHE A 246 17.67 16.77 -15.65
N PHE A 247 16.66 16.42 -14.88
CA PHE A 247 16.55 15.20 -14.11
C PHE A 247 15.21 14.55 -14.41
N ASP A 248 15.19 13.23 -14.42
CA ASP A 248 13.98 12.43 -14.52
C ASP A 248 13.41 12.18 -13.13
N GLU A 249 12.08 12.12 -13.05
CA GLU A 249 11.35 11.55 -11.92
C GLU A 249 10.16 10.74 -12.46
N GLY A 250 9.98 9.52 -11.95
CA GLY A 250 8.99 8.60 -12.48
C GLY A 250 9.16 7.17 -11.99
N THR A 251 8.18 6.32 -12.29
CA THR A 251 8.20 4.91 -11.86
C THR A 251 7.55 4.02 -12.92
N SER A 252 8.17 2.87 -13.15
CA SER A 252 7.71 1.77 -13.99
C SER A 252 7.93 0.45 -13.25
N VAL A 253 7.50 -0.66 -13.84
CA VAL A 253 7.73 -2.02 -13.30
C VAL A 253 9.21 -2.28 -13.00
N LYS A 254 10.09 -1.94 -13.95
CA LYS A 254 11.53 -2.25 -13.81
C LYS A 254 12.36 -1.12 -13.22
N ASN A 255 11.94 0.13 -13.40
CA ASN A 255 12.75 1.30 -13.09
C ASN A 255 11.99 2.31 -12.25
N GLU A 256 12.61 2.78 -11.17
CA GLU A 256 12.13 3.91 -10.37
C GLU A 256 13.21 4.99 -10.35
N VAL A 257 12.84 6.22 -10.69
CA VAL A 257 13.73 7.37 -10.67
C VAL A 257 13.14 8.46 -9.79
N LYS A 258 13.93 8.97 -8.84
CA LYS A 258 13.50 10.01 -7.89
C LYS A 258 14.48 11.15 -7.78
N LEU A 259 13.96 12.37 -7.82
CA LEU A 259 14.71 13.60 -7.60
C LEU A 259 14.52 14.08 -6.16
N ASN A 260 15.62 14.13 -5.41
CA ASN A 260 15.59 14.43 -3.99
C ASN A 260 16.52 15.59 -3.63
N PHE A 261 16.18 16.25 -2.53
CA PHE A 261 16.93 17.36 -1.97
C PHE A 261 16.98 17.23 -0.46
N PHE A 262 18.15 17.41 0.13
CA PHE A 262 18.28 17.51 1.58
C PHE A 262 19.38 18.48 1.98
N MET A 263 19.34 18.86 3.25
CA MET A 263 20.40 19.60 3.91
C MET A 263 21.02 18.68 4.95
N ASP A 264 22.34 18.50 4.89
CA ASP A 264 23.04 17.68 5.88
C ASP A 264 23.22 18.43 7.22
N SER A 265 23.77 17.73 8.21
CA SER A 265 24.06 18.29 9.54
C SER A 265 25.08 19.44 9.55
N LYS A 266 25.81 19.63 8.46
CA LYS A 266 26.80 20.70 8.24
C LYS A 266 26.25 21.82 7.36
N SER A 267 24.94 21.83 7.10
CA SER A 267 24.26 22.80 6.22
C SER A 267 24.75 22.76 4.77
N ASN A 268 25.26 21.62 4.30
CA ASN A 268 25.49 21.40 2.89
C ASN A 268 24.16 21.07 2.22
N HIS A 269 23.86 21.75 1.11
CA HIS A 269 22.67 21.51 0.32
C HIS A 269 22.98 20.53 -0.81
N ILE A 270 22.32 19.39 -0.79
CA ILE A 270 22.54 18.27 -1.70
C ILE A 270 21.29 18.06 -2.55
N LEU A 271 21.50 18.04 -3.85
CA LEU A 271 20.55 17.61 -4.87
C LEU A 271 21.01 16.23 -5.36
N TYR A 272 20.14 15.23 -5.39
CA TYR A 272 20.50 13.95 -5.97
C TYR A 272 19.35 13.29 -6.72
N GLN A 273 19.71 12.55 -7.76
CA GLN A 273 18.81 11.64 -8.45
C GLN A 273 19.20 10.20 -8.11
N SER A 274 18.24 9.38 -7.71
CA SER A 274 18.42 7.95 -7.52
C SER A 274 17.64 7.16 -8.57
N ILE A 275 18.29 6.18 -9.19
CA ILE A 275 17.70 5.22 -10.13
C ILE A 275 17.77 3.84 -9.47
N LEU A 276 16.62 3.20 -9.29
CA LEU A 276 16.48 1.84 -8.81
C LEU A 276 16.06 0.95 -9.98
N GLU A 277 16.86 -0.05 -10.29
CA GLU A 277 16.58 -1.04 -11.33
C GLU A 277 16.23 -2.38 -10.69
N ARG A 278 15.28 -3.09 -11.30
CA ARG A 278 14.78 -4.37 -10.82
C ARG A 278 14.97 -5.46 -11.87
N ASN A 279 15.33 -6.65 -11.40
CA ASN A 279 15.37 -7.84 -12.24
C ASN A 279 13.97 -8.42 -12.51
N ASP A 280 13.90 -9.49 -13.29
CA ASP A 280 12.63 -10.15 -13.67
C ASP A 280 11.86 -10.75 -12.48
N SER A 281 12.48 -10.86 -11.30
CA SER A 281 11.83 -11.28 -10.04
C SER A 281 11.37 -10.08 -9.19
N GLY A 282 11.44 -8.86 -9.73
CA GLY A 282 11.09 -7.63 -9.00
C GLY A 282 12.08 -7.24 -7.90
N VAL A 283 13.24 -7.90 -7.82
CA VAL A 283 14.29 -7.60 -6.84
C VAL A 283 15.12 -6.42 -7.32
N ILE A 284 15.32 -5.43 -6.47
CA ILE A 284 16.28 -4.35 -6.74
C ILE A 284 17.67 -4.94 -6.74
N ASP A 285 18.31 -4.95 -7.90
CA ASP A 285 19.64 -5.51 -8.10
C ASP A 285 20.67 -4.46 -8.52
N ASN A 286 20.23 -3.27 -8.94
CA ASN A 286 21.11 -2.14 -9.16
C ASN A 286 20.52 -0.82 -8.65
N ILE A 287 21.41 -0.02 -8.04
CA ILE A 287 21.12 1.32 -7.56
C ILE A 287 22.20 2.26 -8.10
N THR A 288 21.75 3.31 -8.79
CA THR A 288 22.62 4.40 -9.25
C THR A 288 22.20 5.70 -8.58
N VAL A 289 23.19 6.47 -8.12
CA VAL A 289 22.95 7.79 -7.49
C VAL A 289 23.91 8.81 -8.06
N GLU A 290 23.37 9.92 -8.56
CA GLU A 290 24.15 11.10 -8.93
C GLU A 290 23.80 12.26 -7.99
N ALA A 291 24.74 12.62 -7.12
CA ALA A 291 24.59 13.67 -6.13
C ALA A 291 25.43 14.91 -6.48
N TYR A 292 24.84 16.08 -6.22
CA TYR A 292 25.39 17.38 -6.54
C TYR A 292 25.31 18.29 -5.31
N LYS A 293 26.46 18.82 -4.91
CA LYS A 293 26.59 19.73 -3.77
C LYS A 293 26.56 21.18 -4.25
N TRP A 294 25.74 22.01 -3.61
CA TRP A 294 25.74 23.45 -3.88
C TRP A 294 27.06 24.11 -3.49
N ASN A 295 27.69 24.85 -4.42
CA ASN A 295 28.84 25.69 -4.15
C ASN A 295 28.45 27.17 -4.14
N GLU A 296 28.31 27.75 -2.95
CA GLU A 296 27.92 29.15 -2.75
C GLU A 296 28.87 30.16 -3.42
N LYS A 297 30.17 29.87 -3.47
CA LYS A 297 31.19 30.78 -4.05
C LYS A 297 31.12 30.79 -5.58
N LYS A 298 30.90 29.63 -6.19
CA LYS A 298 30.83 29.48 -7.65
C LYS A 298 29.43 29.65 -8.21
N LYS A 299 28.41 29.67 -7.34
CA LYS A 299 26.98 29.73 -7.70
C LYS A 299 26.56 28.61 -8.66
N LEU A 300 27.04 27.39 -8.41
CA LEU A 300 26.72 26.21 -9.22
C LEU A 300 26.70 24.94 -8.37
N PHE A 301 25.96 23.93 -8.81
CA PHE A 301 25.95 22.60 -8.18
C PHE A 301 27.10 21.75 -8.75
N GLU A 302 27.95 21.20 -7.89
CA GLU A 302 29.09 20.36 -8.28
C GLU A 302 28.80 18.90 -7.97
N TYR A 303 28.97 18.02 -8.97
CA TYR A 303 28.94 16.58 -8.76
C TYR A 303 29.86 16.19 -7.60
N SER A 304 29.37 15.31 -6.73
CA SER A 304 30.07 14.84 -5.55
C SER A 304 30.05 13.33 -5.48
N GLU A 305 31.17 12.71 -5.84
CA GLU A 305 31.38 11.26 -5.68
C GLU A 305 31.13 10.80 -4.23
N GLU A 306 31.57 11.58 -3.24
CA GLU A 306 31.39 11.26 -1.81
C GLU A 306 29.91 11.04 -1.46
N TYR A 307 29.05 12.07 -1.64
CA TYR A 307 27.62 11.94 -1.42
C TYR A 307 26.95 10.91 -2.34
N SER A 308 27.37 10.78 -3.59
CA SER A 308 26.85 9.75 -4.51
C SER A 308 27.02 8.35 -3.92
N GLN A 309 28.22 8.04 -3.42
CA GLN A 309 28.51 6.73 -2.83
C GLN A 309 27.87 6.54 -1.46
N GLU A 310 27.84 7.58 -0.61
CA GLU A 310 27.20 7.53 0.70
C GLU A 310 25.70 7.21 0.58
N ILE A 311 24.99 7.97 -0.24
CA ILE A 311 23.55 7.80 -0.46
C ILE A 311 23.27 6.46 -1.15
N LYS A 312 24.09 6.07 -2.15
CA LYS A 312 23.96 4.76 -2.80
C LYS A 312 24.04 3.63 -1.77
N LYS A 313 25.05 3.68 -0.89
CA LYS A 313 25.25 2.65 0.14
C LYS A 313 24.07 2.58 1.11
N GLU A 314 23.56 3.74 1.55
CA GLU A 314 22.37 3.80 2.40
C GLU A 314 21.15 3.16 1.72
N LEU A 315 20.95 3.46 0.44
CA LEU A 315 19.87 2.87 -0.35
C LEU A 315 20.07 1.36 -0.56
N GLU A 316 21.28 0.89 -0.81
CA GLU A 316 21.60 -0.54 -0.95
C GLU A 316 21.33 -1.30 0.35
N GLU A 317 21.82 -0.79 1.48
CA GLU A 317 21.59 -1.38 2.81
C GLU A 317 20.10 -1.45 3.15
N ARG A 318 19.33 -0.46 2.71
CA ARG A 318 17.90 -0.35 2.97
C ARG A 318 17.04 -1.16 2.01
N LEU A 319 17.40 -1.28 0.73
CA LEU A 319 16.49 -1.75 -0.31
C LEU A 319 16.91 -3.07 -0.98
N VAL A 320 18.18 -3.42 -0.96
CA VAL A 320 18.69 -4.62 -1.64
C VAL A 320 18.69 -5.81 -0.67
N PRO A 321 17.86 -6.84 -0.89
CA PRO A 321 17.87 -8.02 -0.04
C PRO A 321 19.18 -8.81 -0.22
N LYS A 322 19.75 -9.29 0.89
CA LYS A 322 20.93 -10.17 0.85
C LYS A 322 20.49 -11.62 0.64
N SER A 323 20.98 -12.26 -0.41
CA SER A 323 20.73 -13.68 -0.65
C SER A 323 21.56 -14.57 0.27
N VAL A 324 20.96 -15.65 0.76
CA VAL A 324 21.61 -16.69 1.56
C VAL A 324 21.09 -18.06 1.14
N GLU A 325 22.02 -18.94 0.76
CA GLU A 325 21.68 -20.31 0.38
C GLU A 325 21.20 -21.09 1.61
N ILE A 326 20.10 -21.82 1.50
CA ILE A 326 19.59 -22.67 2.58
C ILE A 326 20.63 -23.68 3.08
N SER A 327 21.49 -24.16 2.17
CA SER A 327 22.59 -25.08 2.48
C SER A 327 23.67 -24.48 3.40
N SER A 328 23.74 -23.16 3.50
CA SER A 328 24.64 -22.44 4.42
C SER A 328 24.01 -22.17 5.79
N LEU A 329 22.71 -22.40 5.93
CA LEU A 329 21.97 -22.18 7.16
C LEU A 329 21.96 -23.43 8.04
N LYS A 330 21.81 -23.23 9.34
CA LYS A 330 21.50 -24.29 10.29
C LYS A 330 20.00 -24.54 10.28
N PHE A 331 19.60 -25.66 9.70
CA PHE A 331 18.21 -26.11 9.67
C PHE A 331 18.09 -27.58 10.07
N LYS A 332 16.86 -28.00 10.34
CA LYS A 332 16.48 -29.39 10.61
C LYS A 332 15.48 -29.85 9.55
N GLU A 333 15.73 -31.01 8.95
CA GLU A 333 14.82 -31.65 8.00
C GLU A 333 14.04 -32.75 8.74
N ILE A 334 12.80 -32.47 9.09
CA ILE A 334 11.90 -33.45 9.72
C ILE A 334 11.29 -34.28 8.61
N ARG A 335 11.66 -35.56 8.57
CA ARG A 335 11.13 -36.52 7.58
C ARG A 335 9.94 -37.26 8.14
N SER A 336 8.90 -37.37 7.33
CA SER A 336 7.71 -38.16 7.63
C SER A 336 7.84 -39.56 7.02
N GLU A 337 7.31 -40.56 7.71
CA GLU A 337 7.10 -41.89 7.11
C GLU A 337 6.01 -41.85 6.02
N TYR A 338 5.16 -40.83 6.08
CA TYR A 338 4.14 -40.54 5.08
C TYR A 338 4.75 -39.76 3.91
N SER A 339 4.23 -40.00 2.72
CA SER A 339 4.73 -39.42 1.47
C SER A 339 4.19 -38.03 1.16
N ALA A 340 3.06 -37.65 1.76
CA ALA A 340 2.42 -36.35 1.57
C ALA A 340 2.33 -35.55 2.88
N ILE A 341 2.66 -34.26 2.83
CA ILE A 341 2.47 -33.28 3.91
C ILE A 341 1.69 -32.08 3.37
N ARG A 342 0.63 -31.66 4.07
CA ARG A 342 -0.31 -30.65 3.56
C ARG A 342 -0.33 -29.35 4.33
N SER A 343 -0.27 -29.42 5.65
CA SER A 343 -0.29 -28.24 6.51
C SER A 343 0.71 -28.36 7.65
N VAL A 344 1.26 -27.23 8.07
CA VAL A 344 2.32 -27.15 9.06
C VAL A 344 2.11 -26.00 10.04
N ALA A 345 2.37 -26.23 11.31
CA ALA A 345 2.40 -25.23 12.38
C ALA A 345 3.68 -25.36 13.18
N VAL A 346 4.20 -24.24 13.67
CA VAL A 346 5.39 -24.20 14.52
C VAL A 346 5.08 -23.41 15.79
N TYR A 347 5.56 -23.90 16.93
CA TYR A 347 5.41 -23.23 18.22
C TYR A 347 6.49 -23.68 19.20
N ASN A 348 7.32 -22.74 19.68
CA ASN A 348 8.36 -22.97 20.68
C ASN A 348 9.26 -24.20 20.37
N GLY A 349 9.83 -24.26 19.16
CA GLY A 349 10.72 -25.34 18.72
C GLY A 349 10.05 -26.69 18.44
N LYS A 350 8.72 -26.73 18.39
CA LYS A 350 7.94 -27.91 18.04
C LYS A 350 7.18 -27.66 16.74
N VAL A 351 7.02 -28.71 15.96
CA VAL A 351 6.36 -28.65 14.65
C VAL A 351 5.21 -29.65 14.62
N ALA A 352 4.00 -29.15 14.42
CA ALA A 352 2.82 -29.97 14.18
C ALA A 352 2.48 -29.94 12.69
N PHE A 353 2.13 -31.07 12.10
CA PHE A 353 1.83 -31.13 10.67
C PHE A 353 0.86 -32.24 10.32
N SER A 354 0.12 -32.03 9.22
CA SER A 354 -0.71 -33.06 8.63
C SER A 354 0.04 -33.90 7.61
N ALA A 355 -0.13 -35.21 7.66
CA ALA A 355 0.53 -36.13 6.73
C ALA A 355 -0.36 -37.31 6.33
N GLY A 356 -0.05 -37.94 5.20
CA GLY A 356 -0.78 -39.12 4.72
C GLY A 356 -0.12 -39.84 3.55
N SER A 357 -0.73 -40.93 3.10
CA SER A 357 -0.26 -41.70 1.95
C SER A 357 -0.60 -41.03 0.62
N GLY A 358 0.28 -41.18 -0.37
CA GLY A 358 0.16 -40.56 -1.70
C GLY A 358 1.08 -39.34 -1.85
N HIS A 359 1.06 -38.69 -3.02
CA HIS A 359 1.82 -37.46 -3.25
C HIS A 359 0.86 -36.33 -3.57
N ILE A 360 1.02 -35.19 -2.90
CA ILE A 360 0.23 -34.00 -3.20
C ILE A 360 0.70 -33.46 -4.56
N LYS A 361 -0.22 -33.47 -5.52
CA LYS A 361 -0.07 -32.75 -6.78
C LYS A 361 -0.72 -31.38 -6.62
N ILE A 362 0.09 -30.33 -6.76
CA ILE A 362 -0.37 -28.94 -6.75
C ILE A 362 -1.55 -28.80 -7.74
N ASN A 363 -2.61 -28.13 -7.31
CA ASN A 363 -3.88 -27.95 -8.05
C ASN A 363 -4.67 -29.24 -8.37
N ASN A 364 -4.39 -30.35 -7.67
CA ASN A 364 -5.18 -31.57 -7.76
C ASN A 364 -5.55 -32.07 -6.36
N PRO A 365 -6.69 -31.63 -5.79
CA PRO A 365 -7.08 -31.94 -4.41
C PRO A 365 -7.24 -33.44 -4.14
N LYS A 366 -7.47 -34.27 -5.18
CA LYS A 366 -7.65 -35.73 -5.09
C LYS A 366 -6.36 -36.54 -5.01
N SER A 367 -5.22 -35.88 -4.80
CA SER A 367 -3.89 -36.48 -5.04
C SER A 367 -3.29 -37.18 -3.81
N ALA A 368 -3.68 -36.79 -2.60
CA ALA A 368 -3.30 -37.44 -1.35
C ALA A 368 -4.28 -37.08 -0.23
N ASN A 369 -4.40 -37.97 0.76
CA ASN A 369 -5.30 -37.79 1.91
C ASN A 369 -4.50 -37.67 3.21
N PRO A 370 -4.04 -36.46 3.57
CA PRO A 370 -3.27 -36.19 4.78
C PRO A 370 -4.17 -36.27 6.02
N ASN A 371 -4.49 -37.48 6.48
CA ASN A 371 -5.42 -37.75 7.58
C ASN A 371 -4.75 -38.03 8.93
N HIS A 372 -3.42 -37.89 9.02
CA HIS A 372 -2.66 -37.99 10.27
C HIS A 372 -2.19 -36.61 10.72
N ILE A 373 -2.18 -36.38 12.04
CA ILE A 373 -1.47 -35.28 12.69
C ILE A 373 -0.27 -35.84 13.42
N LEU A 374 0.90 -35.30 13.13
CA LEU A 374 2.14 -35.58 13.83
C LEU A 374 2.63 -34.31 14.55
N VAL A 375 3.28 -34.50 15.69
CA VAL A 375 3.99 -33.44 16.42
C VAL A 375 5.40 -33.92 16.67
N CYS A 376 6.37 -33.14 16.20
CA CYS A 376 7.78 -33.41 16.36
C CYS A 376 8.44 -32.32 17.19
N ASP A 377 9.36 -32.70 18.06
CA ASP A 377 10.33 -31.77 18.64
C ASP A 377 11.42 -31.52 17.58
N ALA A 378 11.58 -30.28 17.12
CA ALA A 378 12.46 -29.98 16.00
C ALA A 378 13.94 -30.17 16.35
N LYS A 379 14.31 -30.08 17.63
CA LYS A 379 15.71 -30.23 18.08
C LYS A 379 16.15 -31.69 18.09
N SER A 380 15.29 -32.58 18.57
CA SER A 380 15.55 -34.01 18.68
C SER A 380 15.05 -34.82 17.49
N GLU A 381 14.23 -34.22 16.62
CA GLU A 381 13.61 -34.85 15.45
C GLU A 381 12.71 -36.04 15.82
N LYS A 382 12.30 -36.13 17.09
CA LYS A 382 11.44 -37.20 17.59
C LYS A 382 9.98 -36.81 17.51
N VAL A 383 9.17 -37.74 17.02
CA VAL A 383 7.70 -37.69 17.13
C VAL A 383 7.32 -37.78 18.60
N GLU A 384 6.77 -36.71 19.14
CA GLU A 384 6.21 -36.67 20.50
C GLU A 384 4.79 -37.24 20.53
N TYR A 385 4.05 -37.03 19.45
CA TYR A 385 2.63 -37.36 19.35
C TYR A 385 2.24 -37.66 17.91
N SER A 386 1.37 -38.65 17.72
CA SER A 386 0.74 -38.96 16.45
C SER A 386 -0.70 -39.40 16.68
N THR A 387 -1.63 -38.92 15.85
CA THR A 387 -3.02 -39.40 15.83
C THR A 387 -3.54 -39.39 14.40
N GLN A 388 -4.49 -40.27 14.14
CA GLN A 388 -5.21 -40.33 12.88
C GLN A 388 -6.67 -39.89 13.08
N VAL A 389 -7.22 -39.15 12.12
CA VAL A 389 -8.67 -38.95 12.02
C VAL A 389 -9.25 -40.17 11.32
N SER A 390 -10.28 -40.80 11.90
CA SER A 390 -10.79 -42.12 11.50
C SER A 390 -11.55 -42.18 10.16
N LYS A 391 -11.13 -41.40 9.17
CA LYS A 391 -11.70 -41.33 7.81
C LYS A 391 -10.54 -41.30 6.81
N ASP A 392 -10.57 -42.19 5.83
CA ASP A 392 -9.45 -42.32 4.86
C ASP A 392 -9.57 -41.36 3.66
N TRP A 393 -10.71 -40.67 3.54
CA TRP A 393 -11.04 -39.73 2.46
C TRP A 393 -10.95 -38.25 2.87
N VAL A 394 -10.47 -37.96 4.09
CA VAL A 394 -10.34 -36.56 4.56
C VAL A 394 -8.93 -36.03 4.39
N SER A 395 -8.84 -34.72 4.17
CA SER A 395 -7.61 -33.95 4.23
C SER A 395 -7.62 -33.08 5.48
N ILE A 396 -6.51 -33.07 6.21
CA ILE A 396 -6.31 -32.17 7.36
C ILE A 396 -5.57 -30.91 6.90
N GLU A 397 -6.19 -29.76 7.17
CA GLU A 397 -5.75 -28.43 6.76
C GLU A 397 -5.80 -27.45 7.95
N ASP A 398 -5.21 -26.26 7.78
CA ASP A 398 -5.17 -25.17 8.76
C ASP A 398 -4.73 -25.61 10.17
N VAL A 399 -3.62 -26.37 10.23
CA VAL A 399 -3.06 -26.83 11.50
C VAL A 399 -2.53 -25.62 12.27
N GLN A 400 -2.91 -25.50 13.55
CA GLN A 400 -2.42 -24.48 14.47
C GLN A 400 -2.05 -25.14 15.80
N MET A 401 -1.04 -24.58 16.48
CA MET A 401 -0.54 -25.14 17.73
C MET A 401 -0.15 -24.04 18.72
N ASN A 402 -0.42 -24.28 20.00
CA ASN A 402 0.16 -23.56 21.13
C ASN A 402 0.59 -24.56 22.22
N ASP A 403 0.98 -24.10 23.41
CA ASP A 403 1.45 -24.96 24.50
C ASP A 403 0.46 -26.07 24.91
N ASN A 404 -0.85 -25.80 24.87
CA ASN A 404 -1.87 -26.70 25.40
C ASN A 404 -2.65 -27.45 24.31
N TRP A 405 -2.78 -26.87 23.13
CA TRP A 405 -3.75 -27.32 22.12
C TRP A 405 -3.14 -27.38 20.73
N ILE A 406 -3.69 -28.29 19.92
CA ILE A 406 -3.56 -28.29 18.47
C ILE A 406 -4.98 -28.20 17.92
N VAL A 407 -5.22 -27.28 16.99
CA VAL A 407 -6.50 -27.11 16.30
C VAL A 407 -6.26 -27.34 14.82
N PHE A 408 -7.20 -27.98 14.13
CA PHE A 408 -7.11 -28.20 12.69
C PHE A 408 -8.48 -28.42 12.08
N ARG A 409 -8.58 -28.14 10.78
CA ARG A 409 -9.75 -28.44 9.97
C ARG A 409 -9.61 -29.78 9.29
N VAL A 410 -10.74 -30.44 9.10
CA VAL A 410 -10.86 -31.71 8.37
C VAL A 410 -11.84 -31.49 7.24
N VAL A 411 -11.35 -31.58 6.01
CA VAL A 411 -12.10 -31.33 4.78
C VAL A 411 -12.36 -32.65 4.05
N GLU A 412 -13.56 -32.82 3.52
CA GLU A 412 -13.91 -33.96 2.65
C GLU A 412 -13.34 -33.74 1.24
N ASP A 413 -12.60 -34.71 0.69
CA ASP A 413 -12.07 -34.66 -0.68
C ASP A 413 -13.16 -35.07 -1.70
N PRO A 414 -13.47 -34.27 -2.75
CA PRO A 414 -12.78 -33.06 -3.23
C PRO A 414 -13.13 -31.75 -2.53
N ALA A 415 -12.12 -30.87 -2.47
CA ALA A 415 -12.18 -29.48 -2.00
C ALA A 415 -13.50 -28.77 -2.40
N GLY A 416 -14.19 -28.19 -1.41
CA GLY A 416 -15.53 -27.59 -1.55
C GLY A 416 -16.64 -28.32 -0.79
N ALA A 417 -16.30 -29.36 -0.02
CA ALA A 417 -17.24 -30.11 0.82
C ALA A 417 -17.20 -29.63 2.30
N PRO A 418 -18.19 -30.01 3.13
CA PRO A 418 -18.33 -29.47 4.49
C PRO A 418 -17.11 -29.78 5.36
N ALA A 419 -16.46 -28.74 5.88
CA ALA A 419 -15.32 -28.89 6.76
C ALA A 419 -15.76 -29.03 8.23
N GLU A 420 -15.05 -29.89 8.98
CA GLU A 420 -15.19 -30.07 10.42
C GLU A 420 -13.97 -29.48 11.14
N CYS A 421 -14.11 -29.16 12.43
CA CYS A 421 -12.99 -28.72 13.26
C CYS A 421 -12.73 -29.71 14.40
N PHE A 422 -11.46 -30.01 14.64
CA PHE A 422 -11.00 -30.91 15.68
C PHE A 422 -9.90 -30.24 16.49
N VAL A 423 -9.79 -30.65 17.75
CA VAL A 423 -8.73 -30.22 18.65
C VAL A 423 -8.07 -31.40 19.34
N ILE A 424 -6.79 -31.27 19.64
CA ILE A 424 -6.03 -32.20 20.47
C ILE A 424 -5.56 -31.45 21.70
N ASN A 425 -5.88 -31.98 22.88
CA ASN A 425 -5.27 -31.53 24.11
C ASN A 425 -3.86 -32.13 24.21
N ARG A 426 -2.81 -31.31 24.11
CA ARG A 426 -1.41 -31.78 24.08
C ARG A 426 -0.94 -32.44 25.36
N LYS A 427 -1.58 -32.15 26.50
CA LYS A 427 -1.25 -32.77 27.79
C LYS A 427 -1.80 -34.18 27.91
N THR A 428 -2.98 -34.44 27.33
CA THR A 428 -3.69 -35.73 27.46
C THR A 428 -3.66 -36.57 26.19
N GLY A 429 -3.29 -35.98 25.05
CA GLY A 429 -3.39 -36.60 23.72
C GLY A 429 -4.82 -36.84 23.25
N LYS A 430 -5.83 -36.29 23.94
CA LYS A 430 -7.24 -36.54 23.61
C LYS A 430 -7.64 -35.74 22.37
N LEU A 431 -8.05 -36.45 21.31
CA LEU A 431 -8.72 -35.88 20.14
C LEU A 431 -10.19 -35.59 20.45
N ILE A 432 -10.64 -34.36 20.16
CA ILE A 432 -11.98 -33.88 20.43
C ILE A 432 -12.54 -33.25 19.16
N LYS A 433 -13.71 -33.70 18.73
CA LYS A 433 -14.45 -33.06 17.64
C LYS A 433 -15.24 -31.86 18.19
N LEU A 434 -15.02 -30.67 17.62
CA LEU A 434 -15.80 -29.48 17.99
C LEU A 434 -17.17 -29.51 17.31
N LEU A 435 -18.13 -28.78 17.88
CA LEU A 435 -19.48 -28.58 17.32
C LEU A 435 -20.29 -29.88 17.07
N GLN A 436 -20.01 -30.97 17.81
CA GLN A 436 -20.67 -32.27 17.58
C GLN A 436 -22.20 -32.21 17.71
N ASN A 437 -22.72 -31.33 18.57
CA ASN A 437 -24.15 -31.16 18.83
C ASN A 437 -24.66 -29.78 18.38
N TYR A 438 -23.91 -29.07 17.55
CA TYR A 438 -24.33 -27.75 17.07
C TYR A 438 -25.32 -27.90 15.91
N SER A 439 -26.43 -27.14 15.98
CA SER A 439 -27.42 -27.02 14.90
C SER A 439 -27.49 -25.55 14.47
N TRP A 440 -27.57 -25.31 13.15
CA TRP A 440 -27.63 -23.96 12.59
C TRP A 440 -28.92 -23.23 12.97
N ASP A 441 -30.07 -23.92 12.93
CA ASP A 441 -31.39 -23.34 13.19
C ASP A 441 -31.92 -23.63 14.61
N GLY A 442 -31.18 -24.39 15.41
CA GLY A 442 -31.58 -24.79 16.76
C GLY A 442 -32.58 -25.94 16.80
N ASN A 443 -33.02 -26.48 15.65
CA ASN A 443 -33.75 -27.74 15.60
C ASN A 443 -32.76 -28.89 15.51
N SER A 444 -32.85 -29.83 16.46
CA SER A 444 -31.91 -30.96 16.58
C SER A 444 -32.30 -32.18 15.73
N SER A 445 -33.20 -32.03 14.75
CA SER A 445 -33.86 -33.18 14.10
C SER A 445 -33.25 -33.62 12.75
N SER A 446 -32.37 -32.84 12.12
CA SER A 446 -31.65 -33.23 10.91
C SER A 446 -30.20 -33.62 11.23
N ILE A 447 -29.80 -34.82 10.80
CA ILE A 447 -28.42 -35.33 10.84
C ILE A 447 -27.57 -34.73 9.70
N ASP A 448 -28.20 -33.99 8.79
CA ASP A 448 -27.52 -33.26 7.73
C ASP A 448 -26.91 -31.97 8.29
N LYS A 449 -25.59 -31.81 8.12
CA LYS A 449 -24.90 -30.58 8.52
C LYS A 449 -25.34 -29.45 7.61
N ASP A 450 -26.05 -28.50 8.18
CA ASP A 450 -26.44 -27.26 7.51
C ASP A 450 -25.32 -26.20 7.53
N PHE A 451 -24.07 -26.58 7.80
CA PHE A 451 -22.94 -25.66 7.88
C PHE A 451 -21.58 -26.30 7.58
N THR A 452 -20.59 -25.46 7.27
CA THR A 452 -19.17 -25.78 7.12
C THR A 452 -18.33 -24.86 8.01
N VAL A 453 -17.18 -25.35 8.52
CA VAL A 453 -16.18 -24.52 9.21
C VAL A 453 -15.19 -23.98 8.17
N ASP A 454 -15.21 -22.68 7.91
CA ASP A 454 -14.39 -22.07 6.84
C ASP A 454 -13.06 -21.51 7.32
N TYR A 455 -13.01 -20.97 8.54
CA TYR A 455 -11.77 -20.49 9.14
C TYR A 455 -11.68 -20.91 10.60
N VAL A 456 -10.46 -21.20 11.05
CA VAL A 456 -10.16 -21.54 12.44
C VAL A 456 -9.04 -20.66 12.96
N LEU A 457 -9.11 -20.31 14.24
CA LEU A 457 -8.03 -19.64 14.95
C LEU A 457 -7.91 -20.21 16.36
N LEU A 458 -6.69 -20.56 16.76
CA LEU A 458 -6.33 -20.98 18.11
C LEU A 458 -5.68 -19.81 18.86
N GLN A 459 -6.23 -19.48 20.03
CA GLN A 459 -5.68 -18.46 20.91
C GLN A 459 -5.93 -18.85 22.37
N GLY A 460 -4.85 -18.96 23.16
CA GLY A 460 -4.93 -19.46 24.53
C GLY A 460 -5.64 -20.81 24.62
N ASP A 461 -6.67 -20.89 25.46
CA ASP A 461 -7.51 -22.08 25.59
C ASP A 461 -8.82 -21.98 24.78
N TYR A 462 -8.86 -21.14 23.74
CA TYR A 462 -10.03 -20.93 22.91
C TYR A 462 -9.78 -21.27 21.44
N ALA A 463 -10.78 -21.86 20.79
CA ALA A 463 -10.88 -21.94 19.34
C ALA A 463 -11.97 -20.99 18.84
N TYR A 464 -11.64 -20.22 17.80
CA TYR A 464 -12.55 -19.32 17.12
C TYR A 464 -12.83 -19.90 15.73
N LEU A 465 -14.11 -20.00 15.39
CA LEU A 465 -14.58 -20.69 14.19
C LEU A 465 -15.48 -19.74 13.39
N VAL A 466 -15.19 -19.58 12.11
CA VAL A 466 -16.14 -19.00 11.14
C VAL A 466 -16.93 -20.15 10.54
N LEU A 467 -18.24 -20.12 10.73
CA LEU A 467 -19.18 -21.09 10.18
C LEU A 467 -19.98 -20.45 9.07
N ASN A 468 -20.13 -21.16 7.95
CA ASN A 468 -20.99 -20.74 6.85
C ASN A 468 -22.13 -21.73 6.66
N GLY A 469 -23.35 -21.21 6.54
CA GLY A 469 -24.53 -22.03 6.29
C GLY A 469 -24.48 -22.72 4.92
N ILE A 470 -24.97 -23.95 4.83
CA ILE A 470 -25.08 -24.70 3.57
C ILE A 470 -26.56 -24.75 3.18
N LYS A 471 -26.93 -24.18 2.03
CA LYS A 471 -28.28 -24.32 1.46
C LYS A 471 -28.34 -25.53 0.53
N ILE A 472 -29.19 -26.51 0.83
CA ILE A 472 -29.39 -27.67 -0.03
C ILE A 472 -30.42 -27.32 -1.10
N GLY A 473 -29.99 -27.24 -2.37
CA GLY A 473 -30.89 -27.09 -3.52
C GLY A 473 -31.39 -28.43 -4.07
N ASN A 474 -32.45 -28.41 -4.88
CA ASN A 474 -33.05 -29.60 -5.50
C ASN A 474 -32.14 -30.38 -6.48
N ALA A 475 -30.93 -29.88 -6.79
CA ALA A 475 -29.98 -30.49 -7.73
C ALA A 475 -28.67 -30.98 -7.07
N GLY A 476 -28.58 -30.97 -5.73
CA GLY A 476 -27.37 -31.34 -4.98
C GLY A 476 -27.01 -30.31 -3.91
N LYS A 477 -26.02 -30.62 -3.07
CA LYS A 477 -25.47 -29.69 -2.07
C LYS A 477 -24.67 -28.62 -2.81
N THR A 478 -25.15 -27.37 -2.80
CA THR A 478 -24.45 -26.23 -3.40
C THR A 478 -24.17 -25.21 -2.30
N LEU A 479 -22.91 -24.83 -2.09
CA LEU A 479 -22.58 -23.65 -1.28
C LEU A 479 -23.19 -22.43 -1.97
N SER A 480 -23.96 -21.61 -1.25
CA SER A 480 -24.48 -20.35 -1.81
C SER A 480 -23.67 -19.19 -1.25
N ASP A 481 -23.18 -18.29 -2.12
CA ASP A 481 -22.48 -17.03 -1.77
C ASP A 481 -23.33 -16.03 -0.96
N THR A 482 -24.57 -16.40 -0.59
CA THR A 482 -25.50 -15.60 0.24
C THR A 482 -25.76 -16.24 1.60
N ALA A 483 -24.95 -17.22 2.00
CA ALA A 483 -25.10 -17.88 3.28
C ALA A 483 -24.66 -16.97 4.43
N GLU A 484 -25.49 -16.88 5.46
CA GLU A 484 -25.15 -16.24 6.73
C GLU A 484 -23.83 -16.83 7.27
N SER A 485 -22.88 -15.97 7.62
CA SER A 485 -21.67 -16.34 8.35
C SER A 485 -21.88 -16.17 9.85
N ARG A 486 -21.38 -17.11 10.67
CA ARG A 486 -21.37 -17.01 12.13
C ARG A 486 -19.95 -17.17 12.66
N LEU A 487 -19.55 -16.26 13.54
CA LEU A 487 -18.30 -16.39 14.30
C LEU A 487 -18.63 -16.92 15.71
N ILE A 488 -17.98 -18.02 16.09
CA ILE A 488 -18.19 -18.67 17.39
C ILE A 488 -16.84 -18.83 18.09
N ARG A 489 -16.82 -18.56 19.40
CA ARG A 489 -15.71 -18.90 20.29
C ARG A 489 -16.07 -20.12 21.13
N ILE A 490 -15.14 -21.07 21.26
CA ILE A 490 -15.30 -22.28 22.06
C ILE A 490 -14.15 -22.35 23.06
N ASN A 491 -14.47 -22.43 24.36
CA ASN A 491 -13.49 -22.76 25.38
C ASN A 491 -13.12 -24.24 25.27
N LEU A 492 -11.85 -24.54 25.06
CA LEU A 492 -11.38 -25.91 24.82
C LEU A 492 -11.31 -26.75 26.09
N ASN A 493 -11.29 -26.13 27.27
CA ASN A 493 -11.26 -26.84 28.54
C ASN A 493 -12.62 -27.47 28.90
N ASP A 494 -13.72 -26.76 28.67
CA ASP A 494 -15.07 -27.17 29.07
C ASP A 494 -16.06 -27.34 27.88
N GLY A 495 -15.65 -26.95 26.67
CA GLY A 495 -16.47 -27.00 25.46
C GLY A 495 -17.56 -25.92 25.40
N MET A 496 -17.58 -24.96 26.33
CA MET A 496 -18.58 -23.90 26.34
C MET A 496 -18.44 -23.00 25.11
N MET A 497 -19.55 -22.83 24.40
CA MET A 497 -19.63 -22.04 23.18
C MET A 497 -20.23 -20.66 23.46
N GLN A 498 -19.71 -19.65 22.78
CA GLN A 498 -20.18 -18.28 22.81
C GLN A 498 -20.30 -17.76 21.37
N ASN A 499 -21.52 -17.40 20.96
CA ASN A 499 -21.76 -16.80 19.66
C ASN A 499 -21.39 -15.31 19.70
N PHE A 500 -20.63 -14.89 18.70
CA PHE A 500 -20.20 -13.50 18.56
C PHE A 500 -21.34 -12.60 18.09
N PHE A 501 -22.11 -13.05 17.09
CA PHE A 501 -23.25 -12.33 16.53
C PHE A 501 -24.56 -12.97 17.02
N LYS A 502 -25.43 -12.16 17.64
CA LYS A 502 -26.79 -12.57 18.03
C LYS A 502 -27.87 -12.19 17.00
N GLU A 503 -27.54 -11.29 16.07
CA GLU A 503 -28.44 -10.82 15.01
C GLU A 503 -27.94 -11.29 13.64
N GLU A 504 -28.86 -11.48 12.69
CA GLU A 504 -28.57 -11.82 11.29
C GLU A 504 -27.63 -10.75 10.71
N LEU A 505 -26.40 -11.13 10.39
CA LEU A 505 -25.48 -10.23 9.71
C LEU A 505 -26.00 -9.94 8.29
N MET A 506 -26.14 -8.66 7.98
CA MET A 506 -26.25 -8.21 6.60
C MET A 506 -24.99 -8.66 5.82
N SER A 507 -25.18 -9.45 4.76
CA SER A 507 -24.30 -9.74 3.61
C SER A 507 -22.80 -9.32 3.66
N PHE A 508 -22.01 -9.77 4.63
CA PHE A 508 -20.54 -9.71 4.54
C PHE A 508 -19.90 -11.06 4.84
N GLY A 509 -18.93 -11.45 4.00
CA GLY A 509 -18.12 -12.65 4.22
C GLY A 509 -16.96 -12.33 5.16
N VAL A 510 -16.63 -13.25 6.07
CA VAL A 510 -15.37 -13.21 6.84
C VAL A 510 -14.32 -14.00 6.07
N PHE A 511 -13.12 -13.45 5.90
CA PHE A 511 -12.08 -14.06 5.07
C PHE A 511 -10.84 -14.52 5.85
N HIS A 512 -10.56 -13.93 7.00
CA HIS A 512 -9.38 -14.29 7.80
C HIS A 512 -9.61 -13.97 9.27
N LEU A 513 -8.89 -14.67 10.13
CA LEU A 513 -8.87 -14.48 11.59
C LEU A 513 -7.43 -14.25 12.06
N TRP A 514 -7.22 -13.35 13.01
CA TRP A 514 -5.91 -13.07 13.62
C TRP A 514 -6.01 -12.90 15.13
N VAL A 515 -4.91 -13.20 15.82
CA VAL A 515 -4.75 -12.95 17.26
C VAL A 515 -4.38 -11.48 17.50
N LEU A 516 -4.96 -10.84 18.52
CA LEU A 516 -4.66 -9.44 18.91
C LEU A 516 -4.32 -9.25 20.40
N GLY A 517 -4.21 -10.33 21.18
CA GLY A 517 -3.89 -10.26 22.61
C GLY A 517 -4.25 -11.57 23.30
N ASP A 518 -4.57 -11.52 24.60
CA ASP A 518 -4.95 -12.72 25.35
C ASP A 518 -6.43 -13.10 25.13
N ASP A 519 -7.32 -12.12 24.94
CA ASP A 519 -8.78 -12.32 24.79
C ASP A 519 -9.40 -11.54 23.61
N ALA A 520 -8.55 -11.06 22.69
CA ALA A 520 -8.97 -10.29 21.53
C ALA A 520 -8.58 -10.95 20.20
N ILE A 521 -9.48 -10.91 19.24
CA ILE A 521 -9.25 -11.34 17.85
C ILE A 521 -9.50 -10.19 16.89
N ALA A 522 -8.89 -10.30 15.71
CA ALA A 522 -9.29 -9.54 14.54
C ALA A 522 -9.85 -10.47 13.48
N PHE A 523 -10.73 -9.94 12.63
CA PHE A 523 -11.12 -10.64 11.42
C PHE A 523 -11.37 -9.67 10.27
N SER A 524 -11.04 -10.10 9.06
CA SER A 524 -11.32 -9.31 7.86
C SER A 524 -12.69 -9.67 7.34
N ALA A 525 -13.44 -8.66 6.93
CA ALA A 525 -14.72 -8.82 6.28
C ALA A 525 -14.85 -7.87 5.09
N SER A 526 -15.65 -8.25 4.11
CA SER A 526 -15.98 -7.38 2.98
C SER A 526 -17.46 -7.16 2.84
N GLU A 527 -17.85 -5.89 2.67
CA GLU A 527 -19.23 -5.49 2.41
C GLU A 527 -19.36 -5.05 0.96
N ILE A 528 -20.29 -5.69 0.23
CA ILE A 528 -20.69 -5.25 -1.10
C ILE A 528 -21.67 -4.08 -0.91
N THR A 529 -21.18 -2.85 -1.03
CA THR A 529 -22.02 -1.66 -0.83
C THR A 529 -22.86 -1.31 -2.07
N GLN A 530 -22.35 -1.64 -3.26
CA GLN A 530 -23.00 -1.54 -4.58
C GLN A 530 -22.37 -2.56 -5.55
N PRO A 531 -23.01 -2.94 -6.68
CA PRO A 531 -22.38 -3.79 -7.68
C PRO A 531 -21.04 -3.20 -8.16
N GLY A 532 -19.95 -3.95 -7.96
CA GLY A 532 -18.60 -3.52 -8.32
C GLY A 532 -17.89 -2.63 -7.30
N ASN A 533 -18.48 -2.37 -6.12
CA ASN A 533 -17.86 -1.59 -5.06
C ASN A 533 -17.85 -2.37 -3.73
N GLU A 534 -16.73 -3.03 -3.46
CA GLU A 534 -16.47 -3.83 -2.28
C GLU A 534 -15.60 -3.04 -1.29
N LYS A 535 -16.07 -2.89 -0.06
CA LYS A 535 -15.28 -2.30 1.03
C LYS A 535 -14.77 -3.40 1.93
N GLN A 536 -13.48 -3.35 2.27
CA GLN A 536 -12.89 -4.25 3.24
C GLN A 536 -12.72 -3.58 4.60
N TYR A 537 -12.98 -4.35 5.65
CA TYR A 537 -12.88 -3.95 7.03
C TYR A 537 -12.06 -4.97 7.80
N VAL A 538 -11.31 -4.49 8.79
CA VAL A 538 -10.79 -5.32 9.87
C VAL A 538 -11.59 -5.00 11.12
N TYR A 539 -12.31 -5.97 11.64
CA TYR A 539 -13.01 -5.86 12.89
C TYR A 539 -12.09 -6.29 14.03
N LEU A 540 -12.01 -5.48 15.08
CA LEU A 540 -11.31 -5.78 16.33
C LEU A 540 -12.36 -6.12 17.38
N TYR A 541 -12.14 -7.23 18.08
CA TYR A 541 -13.12 -7.68 19.05
C TYR A 541 -12.51 -8.26 20.30
N ASN A 542 -13.15 -7.93 21.43
CA ASN A 542 -12.88 -8.49 22.73
C ASN A 542 -14.18 -9.06 23.34
N PHE A 543 -14.12 -10.31 23.80
CA PHE A 543 -15.26 -11.03 24.40
C PHE A 543 -15.66 -10.53 25.81
N GLU A 544 -14.89 -9.64 26.43
CA GLU A 544 -15.20 -9.03 27.73
C GLU A 544 -16.09 -7.77 27.64
N GLY A 545 -16.65 -7.45 26.47
CA GLY A 545 -17.63 -6.37 26.32
C GLY A 545 -17.06 -4.98 25.96
N ARG A 546 -15.85 -4.92 25.40
CA ARG A 546 -15.33 -3.70 24.76
C ARG A 546 -15.58 -3.76 23.25
N SER A 547 -16.33 -2.76 22.77
CA SER A 547 -16.43 -2.19 21.41
C SER A 547 -15.98 -3.09 20.25
N SER A 548 -16.92 -3.44 19.37
CA SER A 548 -16.64 -3.82 17.98
C SER A 548 -16.08 -2.61 17.23
N ASP A 549 -14.82 -2.27 17.49
CA ASP A 549 -14.08 -1.27 16.71
C ASP A 549 -13.78 -1.87 15.35
N SER A 550 -14.01 -1.12 14.27
CA SER A 550 -13.72 -1.57 12.92
C SER A 550 -12.85 -0.56 12.20
N VAL A 551 -11.90 -1.07 11.43
CA VAL A 551 -10.98 -0.25 10.65
C VAL A 551 -11.27 -0.48 9.18
N THR A 552 -11.75 0.56 8.52
CA THR A 552 -11.93 0.56 7.06
C THR A 552 -10.57 0.63 6.39
N LEU A 553 -10.28 -0.35 5.53
CA LEU A 553 -9.06 -0.35 4.74
C LEU A 553 -9.22 0.53 3.48
N PRO A 554 -8.19 1.30 3.09
CA PRO A 554 -8.19 2.09 1.87
C PRO A 554 -8.02 1.14 0.69
N ASP A 555 -8.93 1.23 -0.27
CA ASP A 555 -8.97 0.38 -1.46
C ASP A 555 -9.13 -1.11 -1.13
N TYR A 556 -9.35 -1.92 -2.16
CA TYR A 556 -9.41 -3.37 -2.01
C TYR A 556 -7.98 -3.92 -1.80
N ILE A 557 -7.51 -3.92 -0.55
CA ILE A 557 -6.18 -4.41 -0.18
C ILE A 557 -6.26 -5.81 0.42
N HIS A 558 -5.80 -6.81 -0.33
CA HIS A 558 -5.67 -8.17 0.20
C HIS A 558 -4.75 -8.17 1.43
N LEU A 559 -5.35 -8.35 2.62
CA LEU A 559 -4.65 -8.41 3.90
C LEU A 559 -4.12 -9.83 4.12
N TYR A 560 -2.81 -10.00 4.26
CA TYR A 560 -2.18 -11.32 4.45
C TYR A 560 -1.97 -11.63 5.93
N ALA A 561 -1.48 -10.66 6.68
CA ALA A 561 -1.15 -10.85 8.09
C ALA A 561 -1.47 -9.60 8.91
N LEU A 562 -1.93 -9.83 10.13
CA LEU A 562 -2.01 -8.84 11.19
C LEU A 562 -1.15 -9.31 12.35
N THR A 563 -0.29 -8.42 12.83
CA THR A 563 0.65 -8.68 13.92
C THR A 563 0.03 -8.27 15.26
N LEU A 564 0.57 -8.81 16.37
CA LEU A 564 0.06 -8.53 17.72
C LEU A 564 0.21 -7.05 18.10
N ASP A 565 1.17 -6.35 17.53
CA ASP A 565 1.37 -4.92 17.69
C ASP A 565 0.54 -4.08 16.69
N GLU A 566 -0.59 -4.62 16.24
CA GLU A 566 -1.57 -3.98 15.36
C GLU A 566 -0.98 -3.42 14.05
N HIS A 567 -0.01 -4.11 13.43
CA HIS A 567 0.41 -3.79 12.06
C HIS A 567 -0.16 -4.78 11.05
N ILE A 568 -0.73 -4.25 9.97
CA ILE A 568 -1.19 -5.00 8.81
C ILE A 568 -0.08 -5.16 7.78
N ILE A 569 -0.11 -6.28 7.09
CA ILE A 569 0.80 -6.61 6.00
C ILE A 569 -0.04 -6.95 4.77
N TYR A 570 0.12 -6.15 3.72
CA TYR A 570 -0.70 -6.22 2.51
C TYR A 570 0.14 -5.87 1.27
N PHE A 571 -0.42 -6.09 0.08
CA PHE A 571 0.22 -5.66 -1.17
C PHE A 571 -0.28 -4.31 -1.64
N ARG A 572 0.64 -3.46 -2.08
CA ARG A 572 0.32 -2.19 -2.72
C ARG A 572 1.26 -1.95 -3.90
N SER A 573 0.70 -1.70 -5.08
CA SER A 573 1.47 -1.40 -6.30
C SER A 573 2.58 -2.43 -6.58
N GLY A 574 2.28 -3.71 -6.37
CA GLY A 574 3.27 -4.79 -6.50
C GLY A 574 4.37 -4.73 -5.45
N LYS A 575 4.08 -4.35 -4.19
CA LYS A 575 5.07 -4.37 -3.11
C LYS A 575 4.46 -4.89 -1.83
N ILE A 576 5.19 -5.72 -1.07
CA ILE A 576 4.80 -6.03 0.31
C ILE A 576 5.03 -4.77 1.12
N VAL A 577 3.96 -4.33 1.79
CA VAL A 577 3.99 -3.19 2.69
C VAL A 577 3.54 -3.60 4.08
N ILE A 578 4.09 -2.95 5.09
CA ILE A 578 3.62 -3.03 6.47
C ILE A 578 3.08 -1.65 6.87
N ALA A 579 1.92 -1.60 7.51
CA ALA A 579 1.35 -0.36 8.00
C ALA A 579 0.70 -0.55 9.37
N PRO A 580 0.64 0.48 10.23
CA PRO A 580 -0.22 0.44 11.40
C PRO A 580 -1.67 0.21 10.95
N LEU A 581 -2.36 -0.73 11.58
CA LEU A 581 -3.72 -1.12 11.24
C LEU A 581 -4.66 0.10 11.14
N ARG A 582 -4.61 0.99 12.13
CA ARG A 582 -5.45 2.20 12.21
C ARG A 582 -4.98 3.34 11.28
N LYS A 583 -3.83 3.19 10.64
CA LYS A 583 -3.25 4.15 9.67
C LYS A 583 -2.68 3.40 8.45
N PRO A 584 -3.52 2.70 7.68
CA PRO A 584 -3.04 1.90 6.55
C PRO A 584 -2.36 2.74 5.45
N GLY A 585 -2.58 4.07 5.40
CA GLY A 585 -1.84 4.97 4.52
C GLY A 585 -0.40 5.28 4.96
N ASP A 586 -0.03 4.95 6.20
CA ASP A 586 1.29 5.15 6.79
C ASP A 586 2.10 3.85 6.69
N PHE A 587 2.37 3.45 5.46
CA PHE A 587 2.98 2.16 5.17
C PHE A 587 4.47 2.31 4.87
N GLU A 588 5.25 1.33 5.32
CA GLU A 588 6.63 1.12 4.91
C GLU A 588 6.65 0.04 3.82
N GLU A 589 7.30 0.35 2.69
CA GLU A 589 7.64 -0.66 1.70
C GLU A 589 8.78 -1.54 2.23
N ILE A 590 8.46 -2.82 2.48
CA ILE A 590 9.44 -3.76 3.03
C ILE A 590 10.02 -4.69 1.96
N GLY A 591 9.34 -4.87 0.82
CA GLY A 591 9.98 -5.37 -0.40
C GLY A 591 9.11 -6.24 -1.32
N LEU A 592 9.67 -6.52 -2.51
CA LEU A 592 9.28 -7.47 -3.57
C LEU A 592 7.96 -7.26 -4.33
N GLU A 593 8.04 -7.42 -5.66
CA GLU A 593 6.85 -7.67 -6.48
C GLU A 593 6.18 -8.97 -6.06
N SER A 594 4.87 -8.88 -5.87
CA SER A 594 4.04 -10.02 -5.48
C SER A 594 4.31 -11.18 -6.44
N PRO A 595 4.31 -12.42 -5.94
CA PRO A 595 4.00 -13.53 -6.81
C PRO A 595 2.74 -13.20 -7.63
N ASN A 596 2.74 -13.50 -8.93
CA ASN A 596 1.56 -13.28 -9.80
C ASN A 596 0.33 -14.07 -9.32
N ASP A 597 0.53 -14.99 -8.37
CA ASP A 597 -0.48 -15.84 -7.79
C ASP A 597 -1.19 -15.15 -6.61
N PHE A 598 -2.23 -14.37 -6.93
CA PHE A 598 -3.15 -13.68 -6.02
C PHE A 598 -3.89 -14.59 -5.00
N MET A 599 -3.53 -15.87 -4.84
CA MET A 599 -4.45 -16.91 -4.38
C MET A 599 -3.99 -17.76 -3.18
N LEU A 600 -2.80 -17.58 -2.61
CA LEU A 600 -2.33 -18.47 -1.55
C LEU A 600 -2.29 -17.79 -0.18
N VAL A 601 -3.38 -17.93 0.55
CA VAL A 601 -3.41 -17.88 2.03
C VAL A 601 -2.27 -18.77 2.56
N GLY A 602 -1.49 -18.28 3.53
CA GLY A 602 -0.34 -19.02 4.08
C GLY A 602 0.97 -18.89 3.28
N SER A 603 1.03 -17.99 2.28
CA SER A 603 2.28 -17.63 1.59
C SER A 603 3.06 -16.50 2.26
N THR A 604 2.40 -15.72 3.14
CA THR A 604 3.02 -14.67 3.95
C THR A 604 2.57 -14.81 5.40
N VAL A 605 3.52 -14.86 6.32
CA VAL A 605 3.31 -14.98 7.76
C VAL A 605 4.12 -13.94 8.51
N ALA A 606 3.68 -13.57 9.70
CA ALA A 606 4.31 -12.53 10.48
C ALA A 606 4.32 -12.83 11.97
N SER A 607 5.39 -12.39 12.63
CA SER A 607 5.53 -12.31 14.06
C SER A 607 5.85 -10.87 14.47
N ASN A 608 6.11 -10.64 15.76
CA ASN A 608 6.51 -9.33 16.24
C ASN A 608 7.88 -8.90 15.69
N ASP A 609 8.75 -9.86 15.39
CA ASP A 609 10.13 -9.59 14.98
C ASP A 609 10.37 -9.81 13.49
N TYR A 610 9.57 -10.67 12.83
CA TYR A 610 9.82 -11.09 11.46
C TYR A 610 8.57 -11.04 10.58
N ILE A 611 8.76 -10.71 9.31
CA ILE A 611 7.80 -10.94 8.23
C ILE A 611 8.48 -11.90 7.26
N VAL A 612 7.78 -12.97 6.92
CA VAL A 612 8.29 -13.99 6.02
C VAL A 612 7.29 -14.21 4.90
N ALA A 613 7.76 -14.17 3.66
CA ALA A 613 6.94 -14.37 2.48
C ALA A 613 7.60 -15.37 1.52
N ARG A 614 6.81 -16.25 0.94
CA ARG A 614 7.20 -17.18 -0.11
C ARG A 614 7.12 -16.49 -1.46
N LEU A 615 8.13 -16.68 -2.30
CA LEU A 615 8.22 -16.10 -3.65
C LEU A 615 7.81 -17.12 -4.71
N ASP A 616 7.44 -16.64 -5.91
CA ASP A 616 7.01 -17.48 -7.04
C ASP A 616 8.06 -18.52 -7.46
N ASN A 617 9.34 -18.17 -7.31
CA ASN A 617 10.47 -19.06 -7.61
C ASN A 617 10.78 -20.05 -6.49
N GLY A 618 9.94 -20.14 -5.45
CA GLY A 618 10.13 -21.04 -4.30
C GLY A 618 11.15 -20.54 -3.26
N ASN A 619 11.74 -19.35 -3.44
CA ASN A 619 12.59 -18.74 -2.43
C ASN A 619 11.75 -18.13 -1.29
N ILE A 620 12.40 -17.82 -0.17
CA ILE A 620 11.75 -17.23 1.00
C ILE A 620 12.34 -15.84 1.25
N PHE A 621 11.51 -14.81 1.22
CA PHE A 621 11.85 -13.49 1.70
C PHE A 621 11.67 -13.41 3.23
N VAL A 622 12.67 -12.87 3.91
CA VAL A 622 12.65 -12.61 5.34
C VAL A 622 12.97 -11.13 5.57
N PHE A 623 12.07 -10.45 6.26
CA PHE A 623 12.27 -9.09 6.75
C PHE A 623 12.31 -9.09 8.27
N ASN A 624 13.44 -8.66 8.83
CA ASN A 624 13.56 -8.43 10.26
C ASN A 624 13.01 -7.03 10.58
N ARG A 625 11.89 -7.00 11.30
CA ARG A 625 11.15 -5.77 11.62
C ARG A 625 11.96 -4.81 12.51
N LYS A 626 12.87 -5.34 13.32
CA LYS A 626 13.69 -4.58 14.28
C LYS A 626 14.95 -4.00 13.64
N THR A 627 15.70 -4.81 12.89
CA THR A 627 16.94 -4.36 12.24
C THR A 627 16.72 -3.75 10.87
N LYS A 628 15.51 -3.94 10.30
CA LYS A 628 15.16 -3.60 8.92
C LYS A 628 15.99 -4.37 7.88
N GLU A 629 16.69 -5.42 8.29
CA GLU A 629 17.42 -6.28 7.34
C GLU A 629 16.44 -7.08 6.47
N ARG A 630 16.80 -7.20 5.19
CA ARG A 630 16.06 -7.94 4.16
C ARG A 630 16.94 -9.07 3.67
N ARG A 631 16.45 -10.30 3.70
CA ARG A 631 17.16 -11.47 3.18
C ARG A 631 16.28 -12.34 2.32
N ILE A 632 16.90 -13.01 1.36
CA ILE A 632 16.26 -14.04 0.53
C ILE A 632 16.96 -15.36 0.81
N ILE A 633 16.23 -16.33 1.33
CA ILE A 633 16.68 -17.71 1.46
C ILE A 633 16.46 -18.40 0.11
N THR A 634 17.56 -18.81 -0.53
CA THR A 634 17.56 -19.48 -1.83
C THR A 634 17.73 -21.00 -1.68
N GLY A 635 17.25 -21.75 -2.67
CA GLY A 635 17.43 -23.22 -2.73
C GLY A 635 16.46 -24.04 -1.87
N GLY A 636 15.46 -23.40 -1.26
CA GLY A 636 14.44 -24.08 -0.45
C GLY A 636 13.31 -24.74 -1.24
N ASP A 637 13.08 -24.32 -2.50
CA ASP A 637 12.00 -24.76 -3.40
C ASP A 637 10.64 -24.94 -2.66
N VAL A 638 10.23 -23.87 -1.96
CA VAL A 638 9.01 -23.89 -1.16
C VAL A 638 7.80 -23.77 -2.09
N ARG A 639 6.99 -24.83 -2.16
CA ARG A 639 5.81 -24.88 -3.05
C ARG A 639 4.46 -24.82 -2.33
N SER A 640 4.42 -24.79 -1.00
CA SER A 640 3.17 -24.70 -0.22
C SER A 640 3.29 -23.77 0.99
N GLU A 641 2.70 -24.15 2.13
CA GLU A 641 2.52 -23.38 3.35
C GLU A 641 3.84 -23.10 4.08
N ILE A 642 3.94 -21.88 4.62
CA ILE A 642 4.96 -21.47 5.57
C ILE A 642 4.29 -21.14 6.92
N ALA A 643 4.97 -21.44 8.02
CA ALA A 643 4.50 -21.17 9.37
C ALA A 643 5.59 -20.46 10.18
N LEU A 644 5.19 -19.48 11.00
CA LEU A 644 6.11 -18.67 11.80
C LEU A 644 5.57 -18.47 13.22
N ASN A 645 6.43 -18.70 14.22
CA ASN A 645 6.16 -18.36 15.61
C ASN A 645 7.41 -17.76 16.25
N GLY A 646 7.36 -16.46 16.59
CA GLY A 646 8.56 -15.74 17.02
C GLY A 646 9.63 -15.76 15.92
N SER A 647 10.77 -16.41 16.19
CA SER A 647 11.86 -16.66 15.22
C SER A 647 11.84 -18.07 14.61
N ASP A 648 10.95 -18.95 15.06
CA ASP A 648 10.82 -20.31 14.53
C ASP A 648 10.06 -20.28 13.21
N LEU A 649 10.76 -20.58 12.11
CA LEU A 649 10.19 -20.72 10.77
C LEU A 649 10.10 -22.20 10.41
N SER A 650 8.98 -22.62 9.84
CA SER A 650 8.84 -23.95 9.25
C SER A 650 8.11 -23.89 7.92
N PHE A 651 8.47 -24.77 7.00
CA PHE A 651 7.82 -24.86 5.69
C PHE A 651 7.95 -26.26 5.09
N ILE A 652 7.02 -26.58 4.20
CA ILE A 652 6.96 -27.89 3.54
C ILE A 652 7.87 -27.87 2.30
N ASN A 653 8.73 -28.88 2.21
CA ASN A 653 9.60 -29.14 1.07
C ASN A 653 9.04 -30.33 0.26
N TYR A 654 8.81 -30.11 -1.04
CA TYR A 654 8.25 -31.08 -2.01
C TYR A 654 9.30 -31.52 -3.03
N PRO A 655 10.26 -32.36 -2.64
CA PRO A 655 11.25 -32.87 -3.58
C PRO A 655 10.60 -33.80 -4.62
N GLU A 656 11.06 -33.76 -5.87
CA GLU A 656 10.45 -34.52 -6.97
C GLU A 656 10.65 -36.04 -6.86
N ASP A 657 11.67 -36.49 -6.12
CA ASP A 657 12.18 -37.86 -6.12
C ASP A 657 12.09 -38.58 -4.76
N ARG A 658 11.49 -37.94 -3.74
CA ARG A 658 11.37 -38.51 -2.38
C ARG A 658 10.12 -37.99 -1.67
N ASN A 659 9.84 -38.52 -0.47
CA ASN A 659 8.72 -38.07 0.36
C ASN A 659 8.85 -36.60 0.74
N ASP A 660 7.70 -35.95 0.94
CA ASP A 660 7.63 -34.61 1.50
C ASP A 660 8.35 -34.56 2.86
N SER A 661 8.94 -33.40 3.15
CA SER A 661 9.64 -33.15 4.41
C SER A 661 9.33 -31.75 4.92
N ILE A 662 9.62 -31.50 6.18
CA ILE A 662 9.49 -30.17 6.76
C ILE A 662 10.88 -29.65 7.08
N ILE A 663 11.14 -28.42 6.64
CA ILE A 663 12.32 -27.68 7.07
C ILE A 663 11.93 -26.83 8.26
N TYR A 664 12.67 -26.98 9.35
CA TYR A 664 12.61 -26.09 10.52
C TYR A 664 13.89 -25.26 10.60
N LEU A 665 13.75 -23.97 10.82
CA LEU A 665 14.82 -22.99 10.92
C LEU A 665 14.52 -22.01 12.06
N ASP A 666 15.49 -21.77 12.96
CA ASP A 666 15.45 -20.61 13.85
C ASP A 666 16.13 -19.43 13.15
N LEU A 667 15.34 -18.42 12.77
CA LEU A 667 15.82 -17.21 12.10
C LEU A 667 16.86 -16.49 12.96
N LYS A 668 16.65 -16.43 14.28
CA LYS A 668 17.55 -15.74 15.20
C LYS A 668 18.88 -16.46 15.33
N GLU A 669 18.89 -17.79 15.40
CA GLU A 669 20.15 -18.57 15.44
C GLU A 669 20.98 -18.37 14.17
N ASN A 670 20.31 -18.18 13.03
CA ASN A 670 20.94 -17.95 11.74
C ASN A 670 21.31 -16.48 11.46
N GLY A 671 21.11 -15.58 12.44
CA GLY A 671 21.52 -14.18 12.34
C GLY A 671 20.64 -13.32 11.44
N PHE A 672 19.37 -13.68 11.27
CA PHE A 672 18.37 -12.87 10.59
C PHE A 672 17.82 -11.74 11.45
#